data_AF-A0A919BFL7-F1
#
_entry.id   AF-A0A919BFL7-F1
#
_cell.length_a   1.000
_cell.length_b   1.000
_cell.length_c   1.000
_cell.angle_alpha   90.00
_cell.angle_beta   90.00
_cell.angle_gamma   90.00
#
_symmetry.space_group_name_H-M   'P 1'
#
loop_
_entity.id
_entity.type
_entity.pdbx_description
1 polymer ?
#
loop_
_entity_poly.entity_id
_entity_poly.type
_entity_poly.pdbx_seq_one_letter_code
_entity_poly.pdbx_strand_id
1 'polypeptide(L)'
;MKEYSIHFIRFTVTLILVLTLQACGGSSNKNSQNFTISANTSEISFSNEFLKVSDDTYQVDVTFNGNGLLLGFAPDSQAVGWLSYSTKNVTATSATVELKVINAENIVPDRYQTKLRLSTGDVNDVNLAHHDIDISLVVWQLTTTQESISFKTTLGEVSPLSQTIDITTDSNNTWTASVDANWLTIDNSQGESEGSVTITADPSAFNQPQLLQASLTLTETTSGGTKIIPVELGIDQHYVFTNQSVIGLTKTRNINVTSQTVTIDSNIGGALNLAVTSNENWLDVEISPNNSDQITITKAADVALNDGLHQATVTVNALNNGGGINQEVASETIQVAYYQTSENTDNQAITEKNITLGSIAVSPYLPHFYTAENNHIATYHVYTGELVYSLSIADESAVIDQLLIHPEGRYLLARATTSITADDGTTSQTVARYKIDLIANSVIELTEAELEYEPAKFISVNGRHFVISQTLEIADENLKRIFWDENNAYFASQIDQAKHAQSIYALDVNAFSFKRYVATVNDFTKQAISLEQTHEHKPSLLEDGQAISSFVADDHDRGLYLVSPTSEWISFDGTTFTDHGLLEQTENATTLNLVKSLNGRAYFLRAAQGLGFYLDLYNASQQLVHTFETNGQQPASLQFSADGSRLIINSVNAQQIELLNVEQLQSSEQNVNFNTVVNAQTPDAQSVTINGLSSEWQLVTSAPWLSVDTAFTGETLTLTLALLDGQLTAPGTYYTQVVVRDIISGASKTITVAVNIDALRFSSNYPALAFNEMANINTLSHTVTILNNRNDNGLSWSATTAANWITLNAEPAQNTLNISADASALTQGIHTATIIISSDESESAQGDEITVTLHKSDEQSEELVINDISVNNDNTRLNTALDPIRPYLYIASGHNINAINIYDGTIVKTVSAPLTDIDLTNLVIHPDGSLLLVSNLETYQDADGQEQSRVNHYKIDLTSFTLTQLPEEQVTINNSYRPMAIVMISGQAVVVTQAQEFADLNLTSLWWQSESAFISNQFYDIKNTDSVLSFNSLNNTVFQYDLNYNSVAETPLTLSNKISYLNTSFNNNIRNISASNDGTNVYSASVLSEWSTFDGTVFTDQGVLYNTPVVSSIRVATDSSDNVYFYRFDSANGFSLAKFNSAQQSLWHVIHTTGSIDTLISPDYQRLISYSSSNNTLSFDTLPD
;
A
#
# COMPACT_ATOMS: atom_id res chain seq x y z
N MET A 1 19.64 -65.05 26.30
CA MET A 1 20.22 -66.42 26.21
C MET A 1 20.70 -66.80 27.62
N LYS A 2 20.40 -67.98 28.18
CA LYS A 2 21.27 -69.19 28.15
C LYS A 2 22.77 -68.86 28.23
N GLU A 3 23.63 -69.45 29.06
CA GLU A 3 23.59 -70.55 30.06
C GLU A 3 24.91 -70.40 30.89
N TYR A 4 25.17 -70.88 32.12
CA TYR A 4 24.66 -72.00 32.92
C TYR A 4 24.81 -71.76 34.46
N SER A 5 24.40 -72.78 35.24
CA SER A 5 24.62 -73.12 36.66
C SER A 5 26.07 -72.95 37.21
N ILE A 6 26.37 -73.05 38.52
CA ILE A 6 26.30 -74.27 39.37
C ILE A 6 26.25 -73.94 40.88
N HIS A 7 25.26 -74.51 41.59
CA HIS A 7 25.39 -74.86 43.01
C HIS A 7 26.24 -76.13 43.15
N PHE A 8 27.43 -76.09 43.79
CA PHE A 8 27.93 -77.25 44.57
C PHE A 8 29.14 -76.98 45.49
N ILE A 9 28.91 -77.13 46.80
CA ILE A 9 29.77 -77.79 47.82
C ILE A 9 31.26 -77.39 47.96
N ARG A 10 31.55 -76.68 49.06
CA ARG A 10 32.41 -77.07 50.22
C ARG A 10 32.27 -75.95 51.28
N PHE A 11 32.08 -76.21 52.57
CA PHE A 11 32.69 -77.27 53.38
C PHE A 11 31.73 -77.78 54.49
N THR A 12 31.55 -79.10 54.58
CA THR A 12 30.91 -79.83 55.69
C THR A 12 31.92 -80.04 56.86
N VAL A 13 31.49 -80.56 58.03
CA VAL A 13 32.32 -81.06 59.16
C VAL A 13 32.81 -79.94 60.10
N THR A 14 32.55 -79.89 61.42
CA THR A 14 31.82 -80.74 62.43
C THR A 14 31.30 -79.76 63.53
N LEU A 15 30.38 -80.06 64.46
CA LEU A 15 30.37 -81.18 65.41
C LEU A 15 28.99 -81.32 66.07
N ILE A 16 28.41 -82.52 66.04
CA ILE A 16 27.39 -82.95 67.03
C ILE A 16 28.09 -83.86 68.03
N LEU A 17 27.65 -83.77 69.30
CA LEU A 17 27.74 -84.75 70.40
C LEU A 17 28.65 -84.36 71.58
N VAL A 18 28.03 -83.93 72.68
CA VAL A 18 28.15 -84.58 74.01
C VAL A 18 26.82 -84.42 74.75
N LEU A 19 26.26 -85.54 75.23
CA LEU A 19 25.14 -85.57 76.16
C LEU A 19 25.63 -85.56 77.61
N THR A 20 24.76 -85.13 78.52
CA THR A 20 24.86 -85.20 79.99
C THR A 20 25.83 -84.25 80.69
N LEU A 21 25.26 -83.38 81.54
CA LEU A 21 25.58 -83.38 82.95
C LEU A 21 24.31 -83.09 83.76
N GLN A 22 24.06 -83.94 84.76
CA GLN A 22 22.89 -83.89 85.61
C GLN A 22 22.94 -82.67 86.54
N ALA A 23 21.82 -81.98 86.71
CA ALA A 23 21.57 -81.31 87.99
C ALA A 23 21.15 -82.38 89.01
N CYS A 24 22.07 -82.77 89.89
CA CYS A 24 21.71 -83.42 91.15
C CYS A 24 22.04 -82.45 92.29
N GLY A 25 21.01 -81.76 92.77
CA GLY A 25 21.15 -80.62 93.68
C GLY A 25 19.78 -80.04 94.01
N GLY A 26 18.88 -80.89 94.50
CA GLY A 26 17.53 -80.47 94.83
C GLY A 26 17.50 -79.52 96.04
N SER A 27 16.72 -78.46 95.92
CA SER A 27 16.02 -77.88 97.06
C SER A 27 14.58 -77.62 96.64
N SER A 28 13.64 -78.20 97.37
CA SER A 28 12.22 -78.06 97.10
C SER A 28 11.72 -76.73 97.64
N ASN A 29 11.34 -75.82 96.74
CA ASN A 29 10.24 -74.90 97.01
C ASN A 29 9.10 -75.21 96.04
N LYS A 30 7.91 -75.45 96.59
CA LYS A 30 6.68 -75.63 95.83
C LYS A 30 6.08 -74.26 95.54
N ASN A 31 5.50 -74.11 94.34
CA ASN A 31 4.80 -72.92 93.84
C ASN A 31 5.69 -71.72 93.47
N SER A 32 6.42 -71.86 92.37
CA SER A 32 6.55 -70.79 91.37
C SER A 32 6.14 -71.40 90.02
N GLN A 33 5.28 -70.75 89.25
CA GLN A 33 5.00 -71.20 87.88
C GLN A 33 6.22 -70.86 87.01
N ASN A 34 6.73 -71.83 86.26
CA ASN A 34 7.79 -71.58 85.29
C ASN A 34 7.17 -71.00 84.02
N PHE A 35 7.00 -69.68 84.00
CA PHE A 35 6.54 -68.95 82.83
C PHE A 35 7.55 -69.03 81.69
N THR A 36 7.06 -69.03 80.46
CA THR A 36 7.91 -69.01 79.25
C THR A 36 7.28 -68.09 78.21
N ILE A 37 8.08 -67.28 77.53
CA ILE A 37 7.66 -66.43 76.42
C ILE A 37 8.72 -66.48 75.32
N SER A 38 8.27 -66.45 74.07
CA SER A 38 9.11 -66.39 72.87
C SER A 38 8.37 -65.67 71.75
N ALA A 39 9.06 -64.80 71.03
CA ALA A 39 8.59 -64.24 69.77
C ALA A 39 9.24 -64.91 68.55
N ASN A 40 8.63 -64.77 67.38
CA ASN A 40 9.16 -65.19 66.09
C ASN A 40 10.40 -64.38 65.63
N THR A 41 10.67 -63.23 66.24
CA THR A 41 11.89 -62.42 66.03
C THR A 41 12.46 -61.89 67.37
N SER A 42 13.72 -61.45 67.32
CA SER A 42 14.41 -60.71 68.39
C SER A 42 14.97 -59.36 67.93
N GLU A 43 14.89 -59.03 66.64
CA GLU A 43 15.38 -57.77 66.07
C GLU A 43 14.46 -57.30 64.94
N ILE A 44 14.21 -55.99 64.87
CA ILE A 44 13.41 -55.33 63.83
C ILE A 44 14.08 -54.00 63.48
N SER A 45 14.15 -53.66 62.19
CA SER A 45 14.69 -52.39 61.72
C SER A 45 13.75 -51.73 60.73
N PHE A 46 13.49 -50.45 60.95
CA PHE A 46 12.69 -49.57 60.10
C PHE A 46 13.59 -48.48 59.49
N SER A 47 13.16 -47.90 58.37
CA SER A 47 13.86 -46.80 57.71
C SER A 47 12.84 -45.78 57.18
N ASN A 48 13.10 -44.49 57.35
CA ASN A 48 12.14 -43.45 56.98
C ASN A 48 12.86 -42.20 56.44
N GLU A 49 12.36 -41.62 55.36
CA GLU A 49 12.88 -40.35 54.84
C GLU A 49 12.47 -39.19 55.77
N PHE A 50 13.37 -38.24 56.01
CA PHE A 50 13.08 -37.05 56.81
C PHE A 50 11.88 -36.26 56.26
N LEU A 51 11.03 -35.72 57.14
CA LEU A 51 9.77 -35.04 56.80
C LEU A 51 8.72 -35.89 56.05
N LYS A 52 8.90 -37.22 55.89
CA LYS A 52 7.86 -38.12 55.36
C LYS A 52 7.18 -38.92 56.47
N VAL A 53 5.85 -39.02 56.40
CA VAL A 53 5.06 -39.85 57.32
C VAL A 53 5.32 -41.32 57.02
N SER A 54 5.59 -42.12 58.05
CA SER A 54 5.83 -43.55 57.90
C SER A 54 4.53 -44.37 57.89
N ASP A 55 4.42 -45.27 56.91
CA ASP A 55 3.40 -46.32 56.90
C ASP A 55 3.92 -47.71 57.29
N ASP A 56 5.18 -47.80 57.73
CA ASP A 56 5.82 -49.03 58.13
C ASP A 56 5.09 -49.71 59.29
N THR A 57 4.76 -50.99 59.10
CA THR A 57 4.19 -51.86 60.12
C THR A 57 4.88 -53.22 60.13
N TYR A 58 4.97 -53.84 61.30
CA TYR A 58 5.55 -55.17 61.46
C TYR A 58 4.74 -56.02 62.44
N GLN A 59 4.49 -57.28 62.10
CA GLN A 59 3.73 -58.21 62.95
C GLN A 59 4.66 -59.27 63.56
N VAL A 60 4.63 -59.34 64.89
CA VAL A 60 5.42 -60.26 65.71
C VAL A 60 4.48 -61.30 66.31
N ASP A 61 4.66 -62.57 65.97
CA ASP A 61 3.91 -63.66 66.61
C ASP A 61 4.60 -64.08 67.91
N VAL A 62 3.85 -63.97 69.00
CA VAL A 62 4.30 -64.24 70.36
C VAL A 62 3.60 -65.50 70.87
N THR A 63 4.37 -66.46 71.36
CA THR A 63 3.87 -67.63 72.09
C THR A 63 4.30 -67.52 73.55
N PHE A 64 3.36 -67.72 74.48
CA PHE A 64 3.61 -67.59 75.90
C PHE A 64 2.85 -68.63 76.73
N ASN A 65 3.36 -68.91 77.92
CA ASN A 65 2.75 -69.77 78.92
C ASN A 65 2.73 -68.99 80.25
N GLY A 66 1.58 -68.39 80.55
CA GLY A 66 1.31 -67.49 81.68
C GLY A 66 -0.07 -66.87 81.55
N ASN A 67 -0.53 -66.10 82.55
CA ASN A 67 -1.91 -65.63 82.63
C ASN A 67 -2.23 -64.40 81.75
N GLY A 68 -1.28 -63.97 80.90
CA GLY A 68 -1.46 -62.84 79.98
C GLY A 68 -0.14 -62.37 79.36
N LEU A 69 -0.24 -61.44 78.41
CA LEU A 69 0.90 -60.77 77.76
C LEU A 69 0.90 -59.28 78.11
N LEU A 70 2.02 -58.79 78.64
CA LEU A 70 2.28 -57.37 78.87
C LEU A 70 3.34 -56.88 77.88
N LEU A 71 3.07 -55.72 77.27
CA LEU A 71 4.00 -55.02 76.38
C LEU A 71 4.45 -53.74 77.07
N GLY A 72 5.72 -53.41 76.92
CA GLY A 72 6.31 -52.15 77.34
C GLY A 72 7.76 -52.05 76.90
N PHE A 73 8.38 -50.89 77.08
CA PHE A 73 9.81 -50.74 76.84
C PHE A 73 10.62 -51.46 77.94
N ALA A 74 11.78 -52.01 77.58
CA ALA A 74 12.66 -52.66 78.55
C ALA A 74 13.18 -51.63 79.59
N PRO A 75 13.45 -52.01 80.86
CA PRO A 75 13.89 -51.07 81.89
C PRO A 75 15.26 -50.40 81.61
N ASP A 76 16.05 -50.99 80.71
CA ASP A 76 17.33 -50.49 80.20
C ASP A 76 17.19 -49.67 78.90
N SER A 77 15.98 -49.49 78.35
CA SER A 77 15.71 -48.69 77.16
C SER A 77 14.80 -47.49 77.45
N GLN A 78 14.88 -46.45 76.60
CA GLN A 78 13.98 -45.32 76.68
C GLN A 78 12.71 -45.57 75.85
N ALA A 79 11.57 -45.12 76.38
CA ALA A 79 10.33 -45.07 75.63
C ALA A 79 10.44 -44.03 74.50
N VAL A 80 10.05 -44.42 73.29
CA VAL A 80 10.18 -43.58 72.10
C VAL A 80 8.82 -43.10 71.59
N GLY A 81 8.78 -41.85 71.10
CA GLY A 81 7.58 -41.26 70.49
C GLY A 81 7.28 -41.75 69.07
N TRP A 82 8.19 -42.53 68.46
CA TRP A 82 8.08 -42.96 67.08
C TRP A 82 7.58 -44.40 66.86
N LEU A 83 7.31 -45.14 67.94
CA LEU A 83 6.86 -46.53 67.86
C LEU A 83 5.52 -46.70 68.59
N SER A 84 4.51 -47.11 67.83
CA SER A 84 3.23 -47.60 68.36
C SER A 84 3.22 -49.12 68.37
N TYR A 85 2.52 -49.71 69.35
CA TYR A 85 2.31 -51.14 69.42
C TYR A 85 0.89 -51.49 69.89
N SER A 86 0.30 -52.53 69.29
CA SER A 86 -1.01 -53.07 69.67
C SER A 86 -0.99 -54.59 69.65
N THR A 87 -1.97 -55.22 70.30
CA THR A 87 -2.14 -56.68 70.26
C THR A 87 -3.39 -57.06 69.47
N LYS A 88 -3.25 -58.11 68.65
CA LYS A 88 -4.32 -58.75 67.87
C LYS A 88 -4.22 -60.26 68.08
N ASN A 89 -5.29 -60.98 67.73
CA ASN A 89 -5.34 -62.45 67.78
C ASN A 89 -4.93 -63.07 69.14
N VAL A 90 -5.25 -62.39 70.26
CA VAL A 90 -4.86 -62.82 71.61
C VAL A 90 -5.63 -64.08 72.01
N THR A 91 -4.91 -65.13 72.35
CA THR A 91 -5.41 -66.40 72.90
C THR A 91 -4.87 -66.62 74.32
N ALA A 92 -5.17 -67.76 74.93
CA ALA A 92 -4.61 -68.13 76.24
C ALA A 92 -3.09 -68.41 76.21
N THR A 93 -2.49 -68.62 75.04
CA THR A 93 -1.06 -68.99 74.90
C THR A 93 -0.33 -68.28 73.75
N SER A 94 -0.97 -67.34 73.07
CA SER A 94 -0.36 -66.61 71.95
C SER A 94 -1.01 -65.25 71.71
N ALA A 95 -0.30 -64.37 71.00
CA ALA A 95 -0.83 -63.13 70.45
C ALA A 95 0.01 -62.70 69.25
N THR A 96 -0.57 -61.92 68.34
CA THR A 96 0.20 -61.17 67.34
C THR A 96 0.35 -59.73 67.83
N VAL A 97 1.58 -59.24 67.95
CA VAL A 97 1.89 -57.85 68.27
C VAL A 97 2.10 -57.10 66.96
N GLU A 98 1.29 -56.08 66.71
CA GLU A 98 1.46 -55.20 65.57
C GLU A 98 2.19 -53.94 66.01
N LEU A 99 3.34 -53.70 65.39
CA LEU A 99 4.15 -52.49 65.51
C LEU A 99 3.81 -51.56 64.35
N LYS A 100 3.73 -50.25 64.61
CA LYS A 100 3.66 -49.21 63.58
C LYS A 100 4.66 -48.10 63.90
N VAL A 101 5.42 -47.66 62.90
CA VAL A 101 6.19 -46.41 62.99
C VAL A 101 5.23 -45.23 62.89
N ILE A 102 5.37 -44.25 63.78
CA ILE A 102 4.53 -43.05 63.87
C ILE A 102 5.41 -41.83 64.06
N ASN A 103 4.93 -40.62 63.71
CA ASN A 103 5.62 -39.35 63.98
C ASN A 103 7.07 -39.22 63.44
N ALA A 104 7.54 -40.14 62.58
CA ALA A 104 8.93 -40.18 62.10
C ALA A 104 9.28 -38.95 61.25
N GLU A 105 8.26 -38.33 60.62
CA GLU A 105 8.38 -37.06 59.90
C GLU A 105 8.83 -35.89 60.80
N ASN A 106 8.64 -35.96 62.11
CA ASN A 106 8.95 -34.88 63.06
C ASN A 106 10.29 -35.08 63.79
N ILE A 107 11.12 -36.03 63.34
CA ILE A 107 12.36 -36.43 64.00
C ILE A 107 13.51 -36.21 63.03
N VAL A 108 14.60 -35.59 63.50
CA VAL A 108 15.77 -35.26 62.69
C VAL A 108 16.47 -36.54 62.16
N PRO A 109 17.25 -36.44 61.07
CA PRO A 109 18.04 -37.57 60.59
C PRO A 109 19.04 -38.08 61.64
N ASP A 110 18.88 -39.34 62.05
CA ASP A 110 19.79 -40.09 62.93
C ASP A 110 19.35 -41.58 62.99
N ARG A 111 20.15 -42.42 63.64
CA ARG A 111 19.82 -43.81 63.97
C ARG A 111 19.29 -43.96 65.39
N TYR A 112 17.99 -44.16 65.50
CA TYR A 112 17.29 -44.40 66.76
C TYR A 112 17.21 -45.89 67.09
N GLN A 113 17.31 -46.22 68.39
CA GLN A 113 17.18 -47.59 68.89
C GLN A 113 16.37 -47.63 70.20
N THR A 114 15.57 -48.67 70.37
CA THR A 114 14.86 -48.99 71.61
C THR A 114 14.71 -50.51 71.76
N LYS A 115 14.12 -50.96 72.87
CA LYS A 115 13.79 -52.37 73.10
C LYS A 115 12.35 -52.52 73.55
N LEU A 116 11.57 -53.31 72.83
CA LEU A 116 10.25 -53.73 73.26
C LEU A 116 10.37 -55.02 74.08
N ARG A 117 10.01 -54.96 75.36
CA ARG A 117 9.96 -56.12 76.26
C ARG A 117 8.57 -56.73 76.27
N LEU A 118 8.48 -57.96 75.81
CA LEU A 118 7.31 -58.81 75.94
C LEU A 118 7.41 -59.57 77.27
N SER A 119 6.38 -59.54 78.11
CA SER A 119 6.39 -60.19 79.43
C SER A 119 5.16 -61.06 79.67
N THR A 120 5.32 -62.19 80.33
CA THR A 120 4.22 -63.05 80.79
C THR A 120 4.45 -63.54 82.23
N GLY A 121 3.37 -63.80 82.99
CA GLY A 121 3.45 -64.17 84.40
C GLY A 121 2.06 -64.30 85.06
N ASP A 122 2.03 -64.23 86.39
CA ASP A 122 0.82 -64.12 87.21
C ASP A 122 0.90 -62.81 88.01
N VAL A 123 -0.20 -62.07 88.10
CA VAL A 123 -0.28 -60.78 88.81
C VAL A 123 0.00 -60.87 90.32
N ASN A 124 0.09 -62.09 90.87
CA ASN A 124 0.38 -62.37 92.27
C ASN A 124 1.82 -62.88 92.52
N ASP A 125 2.64 -63.06 91.48
CA ASP A 125 4.03 -63.55 91.56
C ASP A 125 4.98 -62.52 90.91
N VAL A 126 6.18 -62.38 91.46
CA VAL A 126 7.22 -61.44 90.94
C VAL A 126 8.12 -62.08 89.88
N ASN A 127 8.00 -63.39 89.67
CA ASN A 127 8.73 -64.11 88.64
C ASN A 127 8.04 -63.93 87.27
N LEU A 128 8.40 -62.89 86.52
CA LEU A 128 7.98 -62.73 85.12
C LEU A 128 9.00 -63.37 84.17
N ALA A 129 8.51 -63.98 83.08
CA ALA A 129 9.34 -64.34 81.94
C ALA A 129 9.31 -63.20 80.91
N HIS A 130 10.48 -62.88 80.34
CA HIS A 130 10.66 -61.77 79.41
C HIS A 130 11.30 -62.22 78.10
N HIS A 131 10.89 -61.63 76.99
CA HIS A 131 11.55 -61.70 75.68
C HIS A 131 11.68 -60.28 75.14
N ASP A 132 12.91 -59.82 74.91
CA ASP A 132 13.18 -58.50 74.35
C ASP A 132 13.31 -58.58 72.83
N ILE A 133 12.85 -57.53 72.16
CA ILE A 133 13.03 -57.30 70.74
C ILE A 133 13.75 -55.97 70.59
N ASP A 134 14.96 -56.01 70.02
CA ASP A 134 15.71 -54.81 69.65
C ASP A 134 15.03 -54.17 68.43
N ILE A 135 14.66 -52.88 68.53
CA ILE A 135 13.97 -52.17 67.45
C ILE A 135 14.79 -50.93 67.09
N SER A 136 15.16 -50.80 65.82
CA SER A 136 15.82 -49.60 65.30
C SER A 136 14.98 -48.88 64.24
N LEU A 137 15.16 -47.56 64.15
CA LEU A 137 14.62 -46.70 63.12
C LEU A 137 15.78 -45.82 62.62
N VAL A 138 16.09 -45.87 61.33
CA VAL A 138 16.99 -44.91 60.69
C VAL A 138 16.13 -43.84 60.04
N VAL A 139 16.29 -42.58 60.44
CA VAL A 139 15.77 -41.44 59.69
C VAL A 139 16.91 -40.92 58.81
N TRP A 140 16.69 -40.81 57.50
CA TRP A 140 17.70 -40.44 56.51
C TRP A 140 17.27 -39.23 55.68
N GLN A 141 18.22 -38.47 55.14
CA GLN A 141 17.95 -37.29 54.31
C GLN A 141 18.77 -37.29 53.02
N LEU A 142 18.07 -37.12 51.88
CA LEU A 142 18.67 -36.88 50.58
C LEU A 142 17.89 -35.77 49.88
N THR A 143 18.41 -34.55 49.94
CA THR A 143 17.81 -33.35 49.34
C THR A 143 18.44 -33.10 47.98
N THR A 144 17.65 -32.65 47.01
CA THR A 144 18.11 -32.36 45.65
C THR A 144 17.57 -31.03 45.15
N THR A 145 18.31 -30.33 44.28
CA THR A 145 17.84 -29.06 43.68
C THR A 145 16.72 -29.24 42.66
N GLN A 146 16.50 -30.46 42.18
CA GLN A 146 15.41 -30.83 41.27
C GLN A 146 14.72 -32.11 41.75
N GLU A 147 13.40 -32.21 41.52
CA GLU A 147 12.58 -33.40 41.79
C GLU A 147 12.19 -34.16 40.50
N SER A 148 12.53 -33.63 39.33
CA SER A 148 12.36 -34.28 38.01
C SER A 148 13.25 -33.61 36.98
N ILE A 149 13.72 -34.37 35.98
CA ILE A 149 14.51 -33.87 34.85
C ILE A 149 13.70 -34.05 33.56
N SER A 150 13.66 -33.03 32.71
CA SER A 150 13.02 -33.11 31.38
C SER A 150 13.97 -32.58 30.31
N PHE A 151 14.35 -33.44 29.37
CA PHE A 151 15.11 -33.08 28.18
C PHE A 151 14.17 -32.94 26.96
N LYS A 152 14.41 -31.92 26.13
CA LYS A 152 13.68 -31.66 24.89
C LYS A 152 14.70 -31.57 23.75
N THR A 153 14.44 -32.25 22.62
CA THR A 153 15.28 -32.21 21.41
C THR A 153 14.40 -32.49 20.19
N THR A 154 14.83 -32.09 18.99
CA THR A 154 14.13 -32.43 17.74
C THR A 154 14.78 -33.63 17.05
N LEU A 155 14.00 -34.45 16.36
CA LEU A 155 14.47 -35.61 15.61
C LEU A 155 15.56 -35.24 14.59
N GLY A 156 16.77 -35.75 14.81
CA GLY A 156 17.94 -35.54 13.95
C GLY A 156 18.94 -34.49 14.46
N GLU A 157 18.66 -33.83 15.59
CA GLU A 157 19.59 -32.90 16.23
C GLU A 157 20.68 -33.58 17.07
N VAL A 158 21.61 -32.76 17.56
CA VAL A 158 22.59 -33.13 18.59
C VAL A 158 21.92 -33.30 19.96
N SER A 159 22.61 -33.96 20.90
CA SER A 159 22.19 -34.10 22.29
C SER A 159 21.71 -32.78 22.90
N PRO A 160 20.59 -32.78 23.64
CA PRO A 160 20.14 -31.62 24.39
C PRO A 160 21.13 -31.25 25.49
N LEU A 161 21.06 -30.00 25.97
CA LEU A 161 21.92 -29.50 27.04
C LEU A 161 21.81 -30.38 28.30
N SER A 162 22.96 -30.81 28.82
CA SER A 162 23.07 -31.56 30.07
C SER A 162 22.51 -30.77 31.25
N GLN A 163 21.91 -31.47 32.21
CA GLN A 163 21.33 -30.86 33.42
C GLN A 163 22.07 -31.34 34.66
N THR A 164 22.39 -30.43 35.57
CA THR A 164 23.09 -30.73 36.82
C THR A 164 22.13 -30.66 38.00
N ILE A 165 22.15 -31.69 38.83
CA ILE A 165 21.47 -31.73 40.13
C ILE A 165 22.52 -31.67 41.24
N ASP A 166 22.33 -30.75 42.18
CA ASP A 166 23.08 -30.73 43.42
C ASP A 166 22.35 -31.59 44.45
N ILE A 167 23.13 -32.33 45.24
CA ILE A 167 22.71 -33.33 46.20
C ILE A 167 23.28 -32.96 47.58
N THR A 168 22.42 -32.96 48.59
CA THR A 168 22.81 -32.74 49.98
C THR A 168 22.25 -33.85 50.86
N THR A 169 23.12 -34.45 51.67
CA THR A 169 22.79 -35.43 52.72
C THR A 169 23.44 -35.00 54.04
N ASP A 170 23.23 -35.74 55.12
CA ASP A 170 23.78 -35.41 56.43
C ASP A 170 25.32 -35.34 56.39
N SER A 171 25.90 -34.52 57.26
CA SER A 171 27.34 -34.14 57.22
C SER A 171 28.35 -35.29 57.42
N ASN A 172 27.90 -36.53 57.57
CA ASN A 172 28.73 -37.72 57.70
C ASN A 172 28.30 -38.88 56.76
N ASN A 173 27.29 -38.67 55.91
CA ASN A 173 26.78 -39.67 54.98
C ASN A 173 27.40 -39.50 53.58
N THR A 174 27.41 -40.60 52.82
CA THR A 174 27.79 -40.62 51.40
C THR A 174 26.63 -41.12 50.57
N TRP A 175 26.57 -40.77 49.30
CA TRP A 175 25.54 -41.22 48.37
C TRP A 175 26.14 -41.86 47.11
N THR A 176 25.33 -42.65 46.42
CA THR A 176 25.60 -43.20 45.08
C THR A 176 24.48 -42.86 44.12
N ALA A 177 24.80 -42.74 42.84
CA ALA A 177 23.88 -42.36 41.77
C ALA A 177 23.97 -43.35 40.61
N SER A 178 22.82 -43.68 40.01
CA SER A 178 22.72 -44.59 38.87
C SER A 178 21.51 -44.27 38.00
N VAL A 179 21.60 -44.60 36.70
CA VAL A 179 20.50 -44.46 35.73
C VAL A 179 20.12 -45.83 35.16
N ASP A 180 18.84 -46.00 34.81
CA ASP A 180 18.27 -47.25 34.29
C ASP A 180 18.22 -47.33 32.75
N ALA A 181 18.50 -46.22 32.05
CA ALA A 181 18.44 -46.10 30.60
C ALA A 181 19.82 -45.99 29.93
N ASN A 182 19.96 -46.58 28.74
CA ASN A 182 21.18 -46.55 27.94
C ASN A 182 21.39 -45.25 27.14
N TRP A 183 20.35 -44.44 27.00
CA TRP A 183 20.39 -43.10 26.39
C TRP A 183 20.69 -42.00 27.43
N LEU A 184 20.90 -42.37 28.71
CA LEU A 184 21.36 -41.47 29.76
C LEU A 184 22.79 -41.81 30.19
N THR A 185 23.54 -40.77 30.50
CA THR A 185 24.86 -40.87 31.14
C THR A 185 24.96 -39.88 32.30
N ILE A 186 25.80 -40.21 33.28
CA ILE A 186 26.11 -39.36 34.44
C ILE A 186 27.63 -39.21 34.54
N ASP A 187 28.10 -38.02 34.92
CA ASP A 187 29.52 -37.74 35.17
C ASP A 187 30.04 -38.38 36.47
N ASN A 188 29.25 -38.29 37.53
CA ASN A 188 29.54 -38.75 38.88
C ASN A 188 28.49 -39.78 39.32
N SER A 189 28.95 -40.92 39.85
CA SER A 189 28.10 -42.01 40.38
C SER A 189 28.17 -42.14 41.91
N GLN A 190 28.88 -41.25 42.59
CA GLN A 190 29.06 -41.25 44.05
C GLN A 190 29.51 -39.88 44.56
N GLY A 191 29.21 -39.56 45.82
CA GLY A 191 29.66 -38.34 46.49
C GLY A 191 29.53 -38.37 48.01
N GLU A 192 30.00 -37.30 48.65
CA GLU A 192 29.96 -37.07 50.10
C GLU A 192 28.77 -36.16 50.47
N SER A 193 28.75 -35.61 51.69
CA SER A 193 27.64 -34.82 52.25
C SER A 193 27.06 -33.74 51.34
N GLU A 194 27.88 -33.12 50.50
CA GLU A 194 27.47 -32.25 49.39
C GLU A 194 28.17 -32.72 48.11
N GLY A 195 27.48 -32.63 46.97
CA GLY A 195 28.07 -32.87 45.65
C GLY A 195 27.04 -32.71 44.53
N SER A 196 27.43 -32.94 43.29
CA SER A 196 26.54 -32.80 42.14
C SER A 196 26.72 -33.90 41.10
N VAL A 197 25.65 -34.14 40.34
CA VAL A 197 25.59 -35.08 39.23
C VAL A 197 25.10 -34.32 38.00
N THR A 198 25.85 -34.39 36.91
CA THR A 198 25.47 -33.88 35.59
C THR A 198 24.94 -35.03 34.75
N ILE A 199 23.66 -34.96 34.40
CA ILE A 199 22.94 -35.92 33.58
C ILE A 199 23.00 -35.44 32.13
N THR A 200 23.40 -36.32 31.21
CA THR A 200 23.46 -36.03 29.77
C THR A 200 22.66 -37.09 29.00
N ALA A 201 21.80 -36.64 28.08
CA ALA A 201 20.98 -37.49 27.23
C ALA A 201 21.54 -37.62 25.81
N ASP A 202 21.46 -38.82 25.22
CA ASP A 202 21.91 -39.12 23.85
C ASP A 202 20.73 -39.63 23.00
N PRO A 203 20.16 -38.79 22.12
CA PRO A 203 19.06 -39.17 21.24
C PRO A 203 19.52 -39.91 19.96
N SER A 204 20.82 -40.08 19.72
CA SER A 204 21.36 -40.54 18.42
C SER A 204 20.94 -41.95 17.98
N ALA A 205 20.41 -42.76 18.91
CA ALA A 205 19.91 -44.10 18.65
C ALA A 205 18.45 -44.14 18.14
N PHE A 206 17.73 -43.01 18.13
CA PHE A 206 16.30 -42.94 17.81
C PHE A 206 16.05 -42.27 16.45
N ASN A 207 15.07 -42.80 15.72
CA ASN A 207 14.73 -42.36 14.36
C ASN A 207 13.23 -42.04 14.19
N GLN A 208 12.51 -41.80 15.29
CA GLN A 208 11.09 -41.44 15.32
C GLN A 208 10.80 -40.50 16.49
N PRO A 209 9.85 -39.57 16.36
CA PRO A 209 9.39 -38.73 17.47
C PRO A 209 8.73 -39.58 18.56
N GLN A 210 9.08 -39.36 19.82
CA GLN A 210 8.58 -40.16 20.95
C GLN A 210 8.92 -39.55 22.31
N LEU A 211 8.18 -39.96 23.35
CA LEU A 211 8.55 -39.76 24.74
C LEU A 211 9.36 -40.97 25.26
N LEU A 212 10.54 -40.71 25.81
CA LEU A 212 11.34 -41.68 26.54
C LEU A 212 11.32 -41.34 28.03
N GLN A 213 11.27 -42.37 28.88
CA GLN A 213 11.23 -42.24 30.34
C GLN A 213 12.30 -43.13 30.97
N ALA A 214 12.89 -42.62 32.04
CA ALA A 214 13.99 -43.21 32.80
C ALA A 214 13.99 -42.70 34.24
N SER A 215 14.90 -43.21 35.07
CA SER A 215 15.02 -42.88 36.48
C SER A 215 16.48 -42.64 36.86
N LEU A 216 16.77 -41.51 37.50
CA LEU A 216 17.98 -41.32 38.29
C LEU A 216 17.70 -41.83 39.71
N THR A 217 18.34 -42.94 40.08
CA THR A 217 18.24 -43.51 41.43
C THR A 217 19.42 -43.06 42.26
N LEU A 218 19.15 -42.26 43.29
CA LEU A 218 20.11 -41.84 44.31
C LEU A 218 19.93 -42.72 45.54
N THR A 219 21.03 -43.25 46.09
CA THR A 219 21.02 -44.12 47.28
C THR A 219 21.93 -43.55 48.34
N GLU A 220 21.40 -43.28 49.53
CA GLU A 220 22.22 -42.93 50.70
C GLU A 220 22.87 -44.20 51.28
N THR A 221 24.19 -44.20 51.38
CA THR A 221 24.97 -45.42 51.65
C THR A 221 24.83 -45.93 53.09
N THR A 222 24.43 -45.06 54.03
CA THR A 222 24.33 -45.39 55.46
C THR A 222 23.01 -46.07 55.80
N SER A 223 21.87 -45.53 55.35
CA SER A 223 20.55 -46.12 55.55
C SER A 223 20.16 -47.16 54.51
N GLY A 224 20.74 -47.10 53.30
CA GLY A 224 20.24 -47.80 52.12
C GLY A 224 18.94 -47.20 51.56
N GLY A 225 18.49 -46.04 52.05
CA GLY A 225 17.35 -45.31 51.54
C GLY A 225 17.60 -44.79 50.13
N THR A 226 16.57 -44.84 49.28
CA THR A 226 16.65 -44.43 47.88
C THR A 226 15.68 -43.29 47.57
N LYS A 227 16.17 -42.30 46.82
CA LYS A 227 15.35 -41.27 46.18
C LYS A 227 15.38 -41.48 44.67
N ILE A 228 14.21 -41.53 44.05
CA ILE A 228 14.06 -41.71 42.60
C ILE A 228 13.65 -40.37 42.00
N ILE A 229 14.48 -39.87 41.08
CA ILE A 229 14.18 -38.66 40.29
C ILE A 229 13.78 -39.13 38.89
N PRO A 230 12.52 -38.93 38.46
CA PRO A 230 12.10 -39.28 37.10
C PRO A 230 12.81 -38.39 36.08
N VAL A 231 13.25 -39.01 34.99
CA VAL A 231 13.90 -38.36 33.85
C VAL A 231 13.09 -38.65 32.60
N GLU A 232 12.71 -37.62 31.86
CA GLU A 232 12.07 -37.76 30.55
C GLU A 232 12.91 -37.11 29.43
N LEU A 233 12.81 -37.67 28.22
CA LEU A 233 13.37 -37.11 26.99
C LEU A 233 12.25 -37.14 25.93
N GLY A 234 11.75 -35.97 25.56
CA GLY A 234 10.86 -35.82 24.41
C GLY A 234 11.69 -35.58 23.15
N ILE A 235 11.59 -36.47 22.17
CA ILE A 235 12.12 -36.29 20.82
C ILE A 235 10.98 -35.78 19.96
N ASP A 236 11.02 -34.50 19.60
CA ASP A 236 10.00 -33.84 18.79
C ASP A 236 10.13 -34.19 17.30
N GLN A 237 9.05 -34.03 16.56
CA GLN A 237 9.04 -34.13 15.10
C GLN A 237 9.77 -32.92 14.49
N HIS A 238 10.50 -33.11 13.40
CA HIS A 238 11.07 -32.01 12.62
C HIS A 238 9.95 -31.39 11.77
N TYR A 239 9.69 -30.10 11.94
CA TYR A 239 8.72 -29.31 11.19
C TYR A 239 9.44 -28.26 10.35
N VAL A 240 9.00 -28.12 9.11
CA VAL A 240 9.07 -26.84 8.38
C VAL A 240 7.86 -26.01 8.79
N PHE A 241 8.01 -24.70 8.92
CA PHE A 241 6.90 -23.77 9.17
C PHE A 241 7.18 -22.42 8.50
N THR A 242 6.17 -21.54 8.42
CA THR A 242 6.36 -20.16 7.91
C THR A 242 6.09 -19.09 8.97
N ASN A 243 6.57 -17.87 8.71
CA ASN A 243 6.19 -16.67 9.47
C ASN A 243 4.73 -16.23 9.24
N GLN A 244 4.07 -16.78 8.22
CA GLN A 244 2.68 -16.50 7.83
C GLN A 244 1.99 -17.78 7.30
N SER A 245 1.06 -18.34 8.08
CA SER A 245 0.26 -19.51 7.69
C SER A 245 -0.77 -19.21 6.59
N VAL A 246 -0.99 -17.92 6.28
CA VAL A 246 -2.01 -17.45 5.34
C VAL A 246 -1.52 -16.22 4.58
N ILE A 247 -1.94 -16.09 3.31
CA ILE A 247 -1.64 -14.97 2.42
C ILE A 247 -2.91 -14.42 1.79
N GLY A 248 -3.13 -13.11 1.96
CA GLY A 248 -4.20 -12.36 1.30
C GLY A 248 -3.65 -11.55 0.11
N LEU A 249 -4.18 -11.81 -1.09
CA LEU A 249 -3.87 -11.08 -2.32
C LEU A 249 -5.14 -10.36 -2.81
N THR A 250 -4.96 -9.19 -3.43
CA THR A 250 -6.08 -8.37 -3.94
C THR A 250 -5.75 -7.69 -5.25
N LYS A 251 -6.74 -7.62 -6.15
CA LYS A 251 -6.74 -6.69 -7.28
C LYS A 251 -8.10 -6.01 -7.47
N THR A 252 -8.14 -4.70 -7.26
CA THR A 252 -9.29 -3.86 -7.64
C THR A 252 -8.86 -2.90 -8.75
N ARG A 253 -9.70 -1.95 -9.18
CA ARG A 253 -9.28 -0.94 -10.17
C ARG A 253 -8.16 -0.03 -9.64
N ASN A 254 -8.10 0.20 -8.32
CA ASN A 254 -7.16 1.11 -7.66
C ASN A 254 -6.29 0.46 -6.55
N ILE A 255 -6.40 -0.86 -6.33
CA ILE A 255 -5.54 -1.64 -5.42
C ILE A 255 -4.90 -2.80 -6.18
N ASN A 256 -3.60 -3.04 -6.00
CA ASN A 256 -2.86 -4.04 -6.79
C ASN A 256 -1.78 -4.77 -5.97
N VAL A 257 -2.22 -5.68 -5.09
CA VAL A 257 -1.37 -6.54 -4.23
C VAL A 257 -1.51 -7.99 -4.73
N THR A 258 -0.79 -8.33 -5.80
CA THR A 258 -0.93 -9.62 -6.51
C THR A 258 0.21 -10.59 -6.25
N SER A 259 1.04 -10.31 -5.25
CA SER A 259 2.16 -11.12 -4.79
C SER A 259 2.31 -10.94 -3.28
N GLN A 260 3.00 -11.83 -2.59
CA GLN A 260 3.60 -11.63 -1.26
C GLN A 260 4.77 -12.61 -1.07
N THR A 261 5.71 -12.28 -0.20
CA THR A 261 6.80 -13.18 0.20
C THR A 261 6.62 -13.68 1.63
N VAL A 262 6.83 -14.98 1.84
CA VAL A 262 6.90 -15.61 3.17
C VAL A 262 8.30 -16.11 3.45
N THR A 263 8.69 -16.07 4.72
CA THR A 263 9.92 -16.72 5.19
C THR A 263 9.58 -18.07 5.78
N ILE A 264 10.36 -19.07 5.40
CA ILE A 264 10.34 -20.45 5.85
C ILE A 264 11.41 -20.61 6.92
N ASP A 265 11.12 -21.40 7.94
CA ASP A 265 12.12 -21.81 8.93
C ASP A 265 11.80 -23.25 9.40
N SER A 266 12.66 -23.81 10.25
CA SER A 266 12.46 -25.14 10.86
C SER A 266 12.81 -25.14 12.34
N ASN A 267 12.23 -26.08 13.09
CA ASN A 267 12.59 -26.30 14.50
C ASN A 267 13.93 -27.04 14.69
N ILE A 268 14.77 -26.99 13.66
CA ILE A 268 16.17 -27.42 13.60
C ILE A 268 16.93 -26.33 12.82
N GLY A 269 18.11 -25.94 13.31
CA GLY A 269 18.95 -24.96 12.60
C GLY A 269 19.69 -25.56 11.40
N GLY A 270 19.56 -24.93 10.23
CA GLY A 270 20.36 -25.28 9.04
C GLY A 270 19.68 -24.90 7.72
N ALA A 271 20.44 -24.95 6.61
CA ALA A 271 19.87 -24.74 5.28
C ALA A 271 19.05 -25.95 4.84
N LEU A 272 17.76 -25.74 4.59
CA LEU A 272 16.86 -26.76 4.04
C LEU A 272 16.96 -26.81 2.50
N ASN A 273 16.81 -28.01 1.93
CA ASN A 273 16.50 -28.19 0.52
C ASN A 273 15.00 -28.40 0.39
N LEU A 274 14.31 -27.63 -0.47
CA LEU A 274 12.86 -27.45 -0.41
C LEU A 274 12.21 -27.62 -1.79
N ALA A 275 10.95 -28.09 -1.78
CA ALA A 275 10.06 -28.07 -2.92
C ALA A 275 8.73 -27.41 -2.52
N VAL A 276 8.30 -26.44 -3.33
CA VAL A 276 7.05 -25.68 -3.15
C VAL A 276 6.10 -25.99 -4.30
N THR A 277 4.83 -26.23 -4.00
CA THR A 277 3.80 -26.48 -5.03
C THR A 277 2.46 -25.85 -4.66
N SER A 278 1.82 -25.18 -5.61
CA SER A 278 0.41 -24.79 -5.56
C SER A 278 -0.50 -25.93 -6.02
N ASN A 279 -1.71 -26.03 -5.47
CA ASN A 279 -2.76 -26.90 -6.01
C ASN A 279 -3.51 -26.27 -7.21
N GLU A 280 -3.43 -24.95 -7.36
CA GLU A 280 -4.12 -24.17 -8.39
C GLU A 280 -3.15 -23.60 -9.44
N ASN A 281 -3.59 -23.50 -10.69
CA ASN A 281 -2.77 -23.04 -11.81
C ASN A 281 -2.76 -21.51 -12.03
N TRP A 282 -3.62 -20.76 -11.33
CA TRP A 282 -3.64 -19.29 -11.37
C TRP A 282 -2.64 -18.65 -10.38
N LEU A 283 -1.93 -19.47 -9.61
CA LEU A 283 -0.99 -19.06 -8.57
C LEU A 283 0.40 -19.65 -8.85
N ASP A 284 1.34 -18.78 -9.18
CA ASP A 284 2.76 -19.09 -9.29
C ASP A 284 3.41 -19.06 -7.91
N VAL A 285 4.33 -19.98 -7.67
CA VAL A 285 5.05 -20.12 -6.40
C VAL A 285 6.52 -20.44 -6.71
N GLU A 286 7.43 -19.57 -6.27
CA GLU A 286 8.87 -19.69 -6.53
C GLU A 286 9.67 -19.48 -5.24
N ILE A 287 10.73 -20.26 -5.05
CA ILE A 287 11.71 -20.01 -3.97
C ILE A 287 12.63 -18.88 -4.44
N SER A 288 12.80 -17.83 -3.64
CA SER A 288 13.53 -16.62 -4.04
C SER A 288 14.95 -16.97 -4.53
N PRO A 289 15.35 -16.60 -5.77
CA PRO A 289 16.64 -17.03 -6.35
C PRO A 289 17.87 -16.59 -5.56
N ASN A 290 17.75 -15.51 -4.79
CA ASN A 290 18.80 -14.95 -3.95
C ASN A 290 18.73 -15.40 -2.48
N ASN A 291 17.62 -16.02 -2.06
CA ASN A 291 17.42 -16.45 -0.68
C ASN A 291 16.56 -17.74 -0.58
N SER A 292 17.20 -18.85 -0.21
CA SER A 292 16.58 -20.18 -0.18
C SER A 292 15.55 -20.39 0.93
N ASP A 293 15.47 -19.49 1.92
CA ASP A 293 14.47 -19.52 2.99
C ASP A 293 13.21 -18.70 2.69
N GLN A 294 13.09 -18.09 1.50
CA GLN A 294 11.91 -17.30 1.12
C GLN A 294 11.14 -17.93 -0.04
N ILE A 295 9.81 -17.82 0.02
CA ILE A 295 8.89 -18.16 -1.07
C ILE A 295 8.17 -16.89 -1.52
N THR A 296 8.23 -16.57 -2.80
CA THR A 296 7.36 -15.56 -3.41
C THR A 296 6.14 -16.26 -4.00
N ILE A 297 4.94 -15.84 -3.56
CA ILE A 297 3.64 -16.37 -3.99
C ILE A 297 2.98 -15.28 -4.84
N THR A 298 2.67 -15.55 -6.11
CA THR A 298 2.21 -14.54 -7.08
C THR A 298 1.02 -15.01 -7.91
N LYS A 299 0.05 -14.13 -8.17
CA LYS A 299 -1.02 -14.40 -9.13
C LYS A 299 -0.46 -14.44 -10.56
N ALA A 300 -0.62 -15.56 -11.24
CA ALA A 300 -0.10 -15.80 -12.59
C ALA A 300 -0.67 -14.79 -13.60
N ALA A 301 0.21 -14.12 -14.36
CA ALA A 301 -0.18 -12.98 -15.19
C ALA A 301 -1.07 -13.36 -16.39
N ASP A 302 -0.87 -14.55 -16.96
CA ASP A 302 -1.54 -15.07 -18.15
C ASP A 302 -2.90 -15.74 -17.87
N VAL A 303 -3.16 -16.14 -16.62
CA VAL A 303 -4.45 -16.73 -16.22
C VAL A 303 -5.48 -15.64 -15.92
N ALA A 304 -6.51 -15.53 -16.76
CA ALA A 304 -7.66 -14.68 -16.50
C ALA A 304 -8.62 -15.35 -15.50
N LEU A 305 -9.05 -14.59 -14.49
CA LEU A 305 -10.03 -14.98 -13.48
C LEU A 305 -11.24 -14.04 -13.56
N ASN A 306 -12.40 -14.47 -13.06
CA ASN A 306 -13.60 -13.62 -12.92
C ASN A 306 -13.59 -12.86 -11.59
N ASP A 307 -14.31 -11.74 -11.51
CA ASP A 307 -14.50 -10.98 -10.26
C ASP A 307 -15.07 -11.88 -9.15
N GLY A 308 -14.52 -11.77 -7.94
CA GLY A 308 -14.82 -12.62 -6.79
C GLY A 308 -13.57 -13.08 -6.01
N LEU A 309 -13.80 -13.98 -5.05
CA LEU A 309 -12.77 -14.61 -4.23
C LEU A 309 -12.34 -15.96 -4.83
N HIS A 310 -11.04 -16.15 -4.94
CA HIS A 310 -10.37 -17.40 -5.36
C HIS A 310 -9.49 -17.90 -4.21
N GLN A 311 -9.37 -19.21 -4.04
CA GLN A 311 -8.64 -19.81 -2.92
C GLN A 311 -7.71 -20.94 -3.41
N ALA A 312 -6.54 -21.03 -2.80
CA ALA A 312 -5.53 -22.04 -3.08
C ALA A 312 -4.79 -22.45 -1.78
N THR A 313 -4.04 -23.54 -1.86
CA THR A 313 -3.14 -24.03 -0.82
C THR A 313 -1.77 -24.27 -1.44
N VAL A 314 -0.74 -23.67 -0.85
CA VAL A 314 0.66 -23.92 -1.18
C VAL A 314 1.21 -24.94 -0.19
N THR A 315 1.85 -26.00 -0.69
CA THR A 315 2.50 -27.03 0.14
C THR A 315 4.01 -26.87 0.06
N VAL A 316 4.68 -26.82 1.21
CA VAL A 316 6.13 -26.71 1.35
C VAL A 316 6.66 -28.04 1.89
N ASN A 317 7.55 -28.69 1.12
CA ASN A 317 8.12 -29.99 1.46
C ASN A 317 9.65 -29.88 1.59
N ALA A 318 10.22 -30.46 2.65
CA ALA A 318 11.65 -30.74 2.68
C ALA A 318 12.02 -31.84 1.67
N LEU A 319 13.21 -31.73 1.08
CA LEU A 319 13.77 -32.69 0.14
C LEU A 319 14.98 -33.40 0.74
N ASN A 320 15.07 -34.70 0.48
CA ASN A 320 16.28 -35.48 0.72
C ASN A 320 17.43 -35.03 -0.20
N ASN A 321 18.67 -35.39 0.15
CA ASN A 321 19.86 -35.21 -0.70
C ASN A 321 19.74 -35.84 -2.11
N GLY A 322 18.78 -36.74 -2.32
CA GLY A 322 18.46 -37.34 -3.62
C GLY A 322 17.35 -36.62 -4.42
N GLY A 323 16.83 -35.48 -3.94
CA GLY A 323 15.82 -34.66 -4.61
C GLY A 323 14.36 -35.12 -4.48
N GLY A 324 14.08 -36.21 -3.73
CA GLY A 324 12.71 -36.64 -3.39
C GLY A 324 12.29 -36.17 -2.01
N ILE A 325 10.98 -35.97 -1.79
CA ILE A 325 10.40 -35.50 -0.51
C ILE A 325 10.92 -36.30 0.69
N ASN A 326 11.35 -35.59 1.73
CA ASN A 326 11.73 -36.18 3.01
C ASN A 326 10.49 -36.40 3.88
N GLN A 327 10.08 -37.66 4.02
CA GLN A 327 8.93 -38.07 4.83
C GLN A 327 9.21 -38.05 6.34
N GLU A 328 10.46 -37.82 6.76
CA GLU A 328 10.85 -37.66 8.17
C GLU A 328 10.68 -36.21 8.66
N VAL A 329 10.29 -35.28 7.77
CA VAL A 329 10.02 -33.87 8.08
C VAL A 329 8.56 -33.56 7.75
N ALA A 330 7.85 -32.92 8.68
CA ALA A 330 6.48 -32.49 8.45
C ALA A 330 6.45 -31.33 7.45
N SER A 331 5.59 -31.48 6.43
CA SER A 331 5.33 -30.45 5.41
C SER A 331 4.47 -29.32 5.98
N GLU A 332 4.77 -28.08 5.59
CA GLU A 332 3.95 -26.91 5.90
C GLU A 332 2.91 -26.65 4.80
N THR A 333 1.76 -26.06 5.18
CA THR A 333 0.73 -25.61 4.23
C THR A 333 0.33 -24.17 4.46
N ILE A 334 0.44 -23.34 3.43
CA ILE A 334 0.03 -21.94 3.45
C ILE A 334 -1.31 -21.81 2.72
N GLN A 335 -2.31 -21.21 3.36
CA GLN A 335 -3.57 -20.91 2.71
C GLN A 335 -3.49 -19.58 1.96
N VAL A 336 -3.96 -19.53 0.71
CA VAL A 336 -3.89 -18.34 -0.13
C VAL A 336 -5.28 -17.95 -0.58
N ALA A 337 -5.62 -16.68 -0.42
CA ALA A 337 -6.86 -16.08 -0.88
C ALA A 337 -6.55 -14.93 -1.84
N TYR A 338 -7.18 -14.93 -3.01
CA TYR A 338 -7.10 -13.85 -3.98
C TYR A 338 -8.48 -13.27 -4.25
N TYR A 339 -8.73 -12.04 -3.80
CA TYR A 339 -9.92 -11.30 -4.17
C TYR A 339 -9.65 -10.41 -5.38
N GLN A 340 -10.54 -10.39 -6.36
CA GLN A 340 -10.46 -9.39 -7.43
C GLN A 340 -11.82 -8.83 -7.85
N THR A 341 -11.80 -7.57 -8.29
CA THR A 341 -12.94 -6.87 -8.89
C THR A 341 -12.48 -5.85 -9.93
N SER A 342 -13.31 -5.62 -10.94
CA SER A 342 -13.11 -4.57 -11.94
C SER A 342 -13.51 -3.16 -11.44
N GLU A 343 -14.10 -3.05 -10.25
CA GLU A 343 -14.55 -1.80 -9.64
C GLU A 343 -13.49 -1.09 -8.79
N ASN A 344 -13.72 0.21 -8.54
CA ASN A 344 -12.96 0.99 -7.57
C ASN A 344 -13.22 0.49 -6.15
N THR A 345 -12.23 0.69 -5.28
CA THR A 345 -12.36 0.56 -3.83
C THR A 345 -12.20 1.96 -3.22
N ASP A 346 -13.28 2.52 -2.72
CA ASP A 346 -13.29 3.89 -2.21
C ASP A 346 -13.06 3.93 -0.69
N ASN A 347 -12.58 5.08 -0.20
CA ASN A 347 -12.58 5.38 1.23
C ASN A 347 -14.03 5.56 1.70
N GLN A 348 -14.41 4.92 2.81
CA GLN A 348 -15.80 4.90 3.24
C GLN A 348 -15.98 4.77 4.76
N ALA A 349 -17.17 5.13 5.22
CA ALA A 349 -17.57 5.10 6.62
C ALA A 349 -18.84 4.25 6.81
N ILE A 350 -18.75 3.20 7.65
CA ILE A 350 -19.88 2.41 8.11
C ILE A 350 -20.36 3.02 9.43
N THR A 351 -21.56 3.58 9.46
CA THR A 351 -22.10 4.40 10.56
C THR A 351 -23.23 3.70 11.32
N GLU A 352 -23.66 4.31 12.43
CA GLU A 352 -24.76 3.85 13.30
C GLU A 352 -24.51 2.48 13.98
N LYS A 353 -23.25 2.18 14.31
CA LYS A 353 -22.85 0.89 14.87
C LYS A 353 -22.55 0.93 16.37
N ASN A 354 -23.34 0.18 17.14
CA ASN A 354 -23.10 -0.06 18.57
C ASN A 354 -21.97 -1.09 18.78
N ILE A 355 -20.75 -0.71 18.40
CA ILE A 355 -19.56 -1.55 18.50
C ILE A 355 -18.97 -1.44 19.90
N THR A 356 -18.75 -2.56 20.56
CA THR A 356 -18.06 -2.59 21.86
C THR A 356 -16.56 -2.27 21.69
N LEU A 357 -15.97 -1.64 22.71
CA LEU A 357 -14.53 -1.35 22.74
C LEU A 357 -13.74 -2.67 22.81
N GLY A 358 -12.77 -2.86 21.90
CA GLY A 358 -11.93 -4.09 21.85
C GLY A 358 -12.45 -5.21 20.93
N SER A 359 -13.50 -4.94 20.14
CA SER A 359 -14.29 -5.99 19.50
C SER A 359 -14.27 -5.95 17.97
N ILE A 360 -13.10 -5.70 17.38
CA ILE A 360 -12.84 -5.86 15.94
C ILE A 360 -11.68 -6.84 15.71
N ALA A 361 -11.87 -7.75 14.76
CA ALA A 361 -10.82 -8.63 14.27
C ALA A 361 -10.86 -8.71 12.73
N VAL A 362 -9.72 -8.50 12.06
CA VAL A 362 -9.58 -8.70 10.61
C VAL A 362 -9.23 -10.15 10.31
N SER A 363 -9.86 -10.76 9.31
CA SER A 363 -9.47 -12.11 8.86
C SER A 363 -8.13 -12.06 8.12
N PRO A 364 -7.16 -12.92 8.46
CA PRO A 364 -5.96 -13.09 7.64
C PRO A 364 -6.23 -13.93 6.38
N TYR A 365 -7.38 -14.62 6.28
CA TYR A 365 -7.70 -15.54 5.17
C TYR A 365 -8.80 -15.05 4.24
N LEU A 366 -9.87 -14.45 4.76
CA LEU A 366 -10.99 -13.98 3.96
C LEU A 366 -10.87 -12.45 3.76
N PRO A 367 -11.45 -11.87 2.70
CA PRO A 367 -11.50 -10.41 2.50
C PRO A 367 -12.52 -9.74 3.45
N HIS A 368 -12.52 -10.15 4.73
CA HIS A 368 -13.53 -9.83 5.73
C HIS A 368 -12.91 -9.28 7.01
N PHE A 369 -13.65 -8.41 7.69
CA PHE A 369 -13.42 -8.10 9.09
C PHE A 369 -14.69 -8.32 9.90
N TYR A 370 -14.51 -8.64 11.17
CA TYR A 370 -15.55 -9.00 12.12
C TYR A 370 -15.65 -7.93 13.18
N THR A 371 -16.87 -7.60 13.57
CA THR A 371 -17.18 -6.58 14.58
C THR A 371 -18.20 -7.16 15.54
N ALA A 372 -18.12 -6.83 16.83
CA ALA A 372 -19.15 -7.24 17.77
C ALA A 372 -20.20 -6.12 17.97
N GLU A 373 -21.46 -6.47 17.72
CA GLU A 373 -22.64 -5.61 17.88
C GLU A 373 -23.54 -6.23 18.98
N ASN A 374 -23.34 -5.81 20.23
CA ASN A 374 -23.92 -6.44 21.44
C ASN A 374 -23.61 -7.95 21.55
N ASN A 375 -24.60 -8.83 21.42
CA ASN A 375 -24.47 -10.29 21.48
C ASN A 375 -24.27 -10.96 20.11
N HIS A 376 -24.02 -10.18 19.05
CA HIS A 376 -23.83 -10.64 17.68
C HIS A 376 -22.43 -10.29 17.16
N ILE A 377 -21.92 -11.09 16.23
CA ILE A 377 -20.80 -10.71 15.37
C ILE A 377 -21.35 -10.36 13.98
N ALA A 378 -21.00 -9.18 13.48
CA ALA A 378 -21.28 -8.73 12.12
C ALA A 378 -20.00 -8.81 11.26
N THR A 379 -20.11 -9.46 10.11
CA THR A 379 -19.03 -9.69 9.14
C THR A 379 -19.18 -8.73 7.98
N TYR A 380 -18.16 -7.93 7.72
CA TYR A 380 -18.12 -6.94 6.64
C TYR A 380 -17.04 -7.27 5.63
N HIS A 381 -17.29 -6.98 4.36
CA HIS A 381 -16.31 -7.13 3.29
C HIS A 381 -15.37 -5.92 3.25
N VAL A 382 -14.05 -6.13 3.27
CA VAL A 382 -13.07 -5.07 3.55
C VAL A 382 -12.90 -4.04 2.41
N TYR A 383 -13.18 -4.46 1.17
CA TYR A 383 -13.08 -3.60 -0.01
C TYR A 383 -14.41 -2.89 -0.33
N THR A 384 -15.55 -3.57 -0.18
CA THR A 384 -16.87 -2.98 -0.50
C THR A 384 -17.59 -2.36 0.70
N GLY A 385 -17.21 -2.70 1.94
CA GLY A 385 -17.85 -2.20 3.16
C GLY A 385 -19.22 -2.83 3.45
N GLU A 386 -19.69 -3.73 2.59
CA GLU A 386 -20.99 -4.36 2.70
C GLU A 386 -21.05 -5.37 3.86
N LEU A 387 -22.18 -5.42 4.55
CA LEU A 387 -22.48 -6.45 5.54
C LEU A 387 -22.73 -7.78 4.81
N VAL A 388 -21.81 -8.73 4.99
CA VAL A 388 -21.87 -10.08 4.39
C VAL A 388 -22.77 -10.99 5.21
N TYR A 389 -22.63 -10.96 6.54
CA TYR A 389 -23.32 -11.88 7.45
C TYR A 389 -23.41 -11.32 8.87
N SER A 390 -24.35 -11.84 9.68
CA SER A 390 -24.44 -11.55 11.10
C SER A 390 -24.84 -12.82 11.87
N LEU A 391 -24.16 -13.08 12.99
CA LEU A 391 -24.26 -14.30 13.78
C LEU A 391 -24.46 -13.97 15.26
N SER A 392 -25.59 -14.38 15.85
CA SER A 392 -25.78 -14.34 17.31
C SER A 392 -24.84 -15.34 17.97
N ILE A 393 -24.04 -14.90 18.94
CA ILE A 393 -23.06 -15.74 19.65
C ILE A 393 -23.56 -16.10 21.06
N ALA A 394 -24.19 -15.13 21.73
CA ALA A 394 -24.60 -15.21 23.13
C ALA A 394 -26.05 -14.74 23.33
N ASP A 395 -26.58 -14.90 24.55
CA ASP A 395 -27.91 -14.41 24.94
C ASP A 395 -28.07 -12.89 24.74
N GLU A 396 -29.30 -12.41 24.55
CA GLU A 396 -29.60 -10.99 24.26
C GLU A 396 -29.13 -10.00 25.34
N SER A 397 -28.90 -10.46 26.57
CA SER A 397 -28.36 -9.65 27.68
C SER A 397 -26.83 -9.62 27.77
N ALA A 398 -26.13 -10.40 26.93
CA ALA A 398 -24.69 -10.46 26.90
C ALA A 398 -24.11 -9.37 25.99
N VAL A 399 -22.94 -8.85 26.35
CA VAL A 399 -22.15 -7.96 25.51
C VAL A 399 -20.85 -8.66 25.17
N ILE A 400 -20.61 -8.89 23.88
CA ILE A 400 -19.31 -9.35 23.38
C ILE A 400 -18.36 -8.14 23.45
N ASP A 401 -17.24 -8.32 24.14
CA ASP A 401 -16.27 -7.26 24.44
C ASP A 401 -14.84 -7.58 23.97
N GLN A 402 -14.56 -8.83 23.57
CA GLN A 402 -13.26 -9.24 23.04
C GLN A 402 -13.40 -10.22 21.88
N LEU A 403 -12.61 -10.03 20.82
CA LEU A 403 -12.43 -10.97 19.71
C LEU A 403 -10.93 -11.27 19.52
N LEU A 404 -10.55 -12.55 19.45
CA LEU A 404 -9.18 -13.00 19.14
C LEU A 404 -9.22 -13.95 17.94
N ILE A 405 -8.69 -13.54 16.79
CA ILE A 405 -8.68 -14.38 15.58
C ILE A 405 -7.48 -15.32 15.56
N HIS A 406 -7.71 -16.57 15.14
CA HIS A 406 -6.65 -17.56 14.96
C HIS A 406 -5.72 -17.13 13.80
N PRO A 407 -4.39 -17.40 13.86
CA PRO A 407 -3.47 -17.05 12.78
C PRO A 407 -3.83 -17.64 11.40
N GLU A 408 -4.41 -18.85 11.36
CA GLU A 408 -4.95 -19.45 10.11
C GLU A 408 -6.24 -18.78 9.58
N GLY A 409 -6.85 -17.84 10.33
CA GLY A 409 -8.09 -17.15 9.94
C GLY A 409 -9.36 -18.01 9.89
N ARG A 410 -9.28 -19.30 10.26
CA ARG A 410 -10.38 -20.28 10.20
C ARG A 410 -11.43 -20.11 11.29
N TYR A 411 -11.03 -19.65 12.46
CA TYR A 411 -11.92 -19.41 13.59
C TYR A 411 -11.46 -18.20 14.40
N LEU A 412 -12.35 -17.66 15.23
CA LEU A 412 -12.00 -16.71 16.28
C LEU A 412 -12.54 -17.16 17.64
N LEU A 413 -11.90 -16.70 18.70
CA LEU A 413 -12.41 -16.79 20.07
C LEU A 413 -13.11 -15.48 20.43
N ALA A 414 -14.25 -15.56 21.12
CA ALA A 414 -14.98 -14.40 21.61
C ALA A 414 -15.26 -14.52 23.12
N ARG A 415 -15.17 -13.40 23.83
CA ARG A 415 -15.63 -13.26 25.22
C ARG A 415 -16.94 -12.48 25.23
N ALA A 416 -17.92 -12.97 25.99
CA ALA A 416 -19.18 -12.26 26.23
C ALA A 416 -19.47 -12.14 27.72
N THR A 417 -19.85 -10.94 28.14
CA THR A 417 -20.09 -10.57 29.54
C THR A 417 -21.56 -10.23 29.74
N THR A 418 -22.23 -10.90 30.68
CA THR A 418 -23.62 -10.58 31.07
C THR A 418 -23.63 -9.93 32.45
N SER A 419 -24.28 -8.77 32.57
CA SER A 419 -24.46 -8.08 33.85
C SER A 419 -25.79 -8.48 34.49
N ILE A 420 -25.74 -8.98 35.73
CA ILE A 420 -26.88 -9.41 36.53
C ILE A 420 -27.01 -8.46 37.72
N THR A 421 -28.08 -7.67 37.78
CA THR A 421 -28.40 -6.83 38.94
C THR A 421 -29.35 -7.57 39.88
N ALA A 422 -28.95 -7.73 41.14
CA ALA A 422 -29.77 -8.32 42.20
C ALA A 422 -30.79 -7.33 42.76
N ASP A 423 -31.79 -7.83 43.49
CA ASP A 423 -32.90 -7.04 44.07
C ASP A 423 -32.43 -5.94 45.07
N ASP A 424 -31.19 -6.03 45.58
CA ASP A 424 -30.58 -5.02 46.45
C ASP A 424 -29.83 -3.90 45.70
N GLY A 425 -29.77 -3.99 44.36
CA GLY A 425 -29.06 -3.06 43.47
C GLY A 425 -27.58 -3.39 43.26
N THR A 426 -27.05 -4.48 43.84
CA THR A 426 -25.70 -4.96 43.52
C THR A 426 -25.67 -5.58 42.12
N THR A 427 -24.58 -5.39 41.37
CA THR A 427 -24.41 -5.96 40.03
C THR A 427 -23.22 -6.91 40.01
N SER A 428 -23.46 -8.15 39.58
CA SER A 428 -22.43 -9.16 39.31
C SER A 428 -22.31 -9.39 37.81
N GLN A 429 -21.15 -9.84 37.34
CA GLN A 429 -20.95 -10.21 35.93
C GLN A 429 -20.68 -11.72 35.81
N THR A 430 -21.22 -12.33 34.75
CA THR A 430 -20.88 -13.69 34.33
C THR A 430 -20.24 -13.65 32.95
N VAL A 431 -19.12 -14.35 32.79
CA VAL A 431 -18.34 -14.41 31.54
C VAL A 431 -18.57 -15.75 30.87
N ALA A 432 -18.91 -15.73 29.58
CA ALA A 432 -18.93 -16.88 28.69
C ALA A 432 -17.87 -16.71 27.60
N ARG A 433 -17.29 -17.81 27.13
CA ARG A 433 -16.26 -17.82 26.08
C ARG A 433 -16.67 -18.76 24.96
N TYR A 434 -16.44 -18.35 23.72
CA TYR A 434 -16.93 -19.04 22.53
C TYR A 434 -15.81 -19.22 21.50
N LYS A 435 -15.86 -20.34 20.77
CA LYS A 435 -15.08 -20.59 19.56
C LYS A 435 -16.03 -20.54 18.36
N ILE A 436 -15.74 -19.67 17.41
CA ILE A 436 -16.58 -19.39 16.23
C ILE A 436 -15.82 -19.80 14.98
N ASP A 437 -16.29 -20.85 14.29
CA ASP A 437 -15.78 -21.24 12.97
C ASP A 437 -16.28 -20.23 11.92
N LEU A 438 -15.35 -19.57 11.22
CA LEU A 438 -15.62 -18.47 10.29
C LEU A 438 -15.94 -18.94 8.87
N ILE A 439 -15.73 -20.23 8.58
CA ILE A 439 -16.05 -20.85 7.29
C ILE A 439 -17.43 -21.51 7.38
N ALA A 440 -17.68 -22.27 8.45
CA ALA A 440 -18.95 -22.92 8.74
C ALA A 440 -19.99 -21.98 9.36
N ASN A 441 -19.58 -20.80 9.84
CA ASN A 441 -20.42 -19.84 10.58
C ASN A 441 -21.13 -20.49 11.79
N SER A 442 -20.39 -21.31 12.55
CA SER A 442 -20.91 -22.08 13.69
C SER A 442 -20.22 -21.70 15.00
N VAL A 443 -20.96 -21.79 16.11
CA VAL A 443 -20.51 -21.36 17.45
C VAL A 443 -20.48 -22.55 18.40
N ILE A 444 -19.42 -22.64 19.23
CA ILE A 444 -19.28 -23.59 20.33
C ILE A 444 -18.91 -22.80 21.60
N GLU A 445 -19.64 -23.02 22.69
CA GLU A 445 -19.29 -22.45 24.00
C GLU A 445 -18.19 -23.30 24.68
N LEU A 446 -17.17 -22.64 25.22
CA LEU A 446 -16.03 -23.25 25.90
C LEU A 446 -16.27 -23.34 27.41
N THR A 447 -17.15 -24.26 27.82
CA THR A 447 -17.56 -24.46 29.23
C THR A 447 -16.47 -25.04 30.15
N GLU A 448 -15.31 -25.36 29.60
CA GLU A 448 -14.25 -26.17 30.24
C GLU A 448 -12.88 -25.46 30.25
N ALA A 449 -12.84 -24.14 30.05
CA ALA A 449 -11.61 -23.34 30.13
C ALA A 449 -10.93 -23.45 31.51
N GLU A 450 -9.60 -23.52 31.52
CA GLU A 450 -8.75 -23.72 32.72
C GLU A 450 -7.75 -22.57 32.96
N LEU A 451 -7.84 -21.50 32.16
CA LEU A 451 -7.13 -20.24 32.41
C LEU A 451 -7.72 -19.50 33.61
N GLU A 452 -6.85 -18.97 34.48
CA GLU A 452 -7.21 -18.10 35.60
C GLU A 452 -7.47 -16.66 35.12
N TYR A 453 -6.71 -16.19 34.12
CA TYR A 453 -6.80 -14.84 33.56
C TYR A 453 -7.20 -14.85 32.08
N GLU A 454 -7.70 -13.71 31.60
CA GLU A 454 -8.28 -13.64 30.26
C GLU A 454 -7.22 -13.83 29.15
N PRO A 455 -7.57 -14.56 28.07
CA PRO A 455 -6.81 -14.59 26.83
C PRO A 455 -6.44 -13.17 26.36
N ALA A 456 -5.20 -12.98 25.92
CA ALA A 456 -4.70 -11.71 25.38
C ALA A 456 -4.40 -11.80 23.87
N LYS A 457 -3.78 -12.90 23.42
CA LYS A 457 -3.32 -13.05 22.03
C LYS A 457 -3.10 -14.52 21.63
N PHE A 458 -3.08 -14.80 20.32
CA PHE A 458 -2.49 -16.02 19.76
C PHE A 458 -1.00 -15.80 19.44
N ILE A 459 -0.15 -16.71 19.90
CA ILE A 459 1.29 -16.78 19.55
C ILE A 459 1.57 -18.00 18.69
N SER A 460 2.58 -17.91 17.82
CA SER A 460 3.03 -19.00 16.96
C SER A 460 4.47 -19.39 17.31
N VAL A 461 4.72 -20.64 17.64
CA VAL A 461 6.06 -21.15 17.99
C VAL A 461 6.30 -22.48 17.29
N ASN A 462 7.37 -22.57 16.50
CA ASN A 462 7.70 -23.75 15.70
C ASN A 462 6.52 -24.33 14.89
N GLY A 463 5.72 -23.47 14.26
CA GLY A 463 4.53 -23.86 13.49
C GLY A 463 3.29 -24.24 14.31
N ARG A 464 3.34 -24.24 15.64
CA ARG A 464 2.17 -24.46 16.53
C ARG A 464 1.59 -23.14 17.03
N HIS A 465 0.27 -23.10 17.21
CA HIS A 465 -0.44 -21.94 17.74
C HIS A 465 -0.92 -22.17 19.17
N PHE A 466 -0.72 -21.17 20.04
CA PHE A 466 -1.14 -21.20 21.44
C PHE A 466 -1.83 -19.89 21.84
N VAL A 467 -2.70 -19.94 22.84
CA VAL A 467 -3.30 -18.75 23.47
C VAL A 467 -2.44 -18.33 24.65
N ILE A 468 -2.05 -17.06 24.72
CA ILE A 468 -1.37 -16.45 25.88
C ILE A 468 -2.33 -15.54 26.64
N SER A 469 -2.41 -15.66 27.97
CA SER A 469 -3.25 -14.82 28.84
C SER A 469 -2.55 -13.52 29.25
N GLN A 470 -3.32 -12.60 29.84
CA GLN A 470 -2.80 -11.34 30.42
C GLN A 470 -1.75 -11.53 31.53
N THR A 471 -1.59 -12.74 32.08
CA THR A 471 -0.57 -13.10 33.08
C THR A 471 0.42 -14.17 32.59
N LEU A 472 0.57 -14.29 31.26
CA LEU A 472 1.48 -15.22 30.60
C LEU A 472 1.19 -16.71 30.87
N GLU A 473 -0.05 -17.06 31.20
CA GLU A 473 -0.48 -18.46 31.08
C GLU A 473 -0.54 -18.83 29.60
N ILE A 474 -0.07 -20.02 29.24
CA ILE A 474 -0.23 -20.58 27.90
C ILE A 474 -1.30 -21.68 27.92
N ALA A 475 -2.23 -21.62 26.98
CA ALA A 475 -3.28 -22.60 26.77
C ALA A 475 -3.39 -23.06 25.31
N ASP A 476 -4.10 -24.17 25.12
CA ASP A 476 -4.52 -24.65 23.80
C ASP A 476 -5.67 -23.79 23.21
N GLU A 477 -6.10 -24.16 22.00
CA GLU A 477 -7.22 -23.53 21.30
C GLU A 477 -8.62 -23.77 21.92
N ASN A 478 -8.70 -24.52 23.01
CA ASN A 478 -9.92 -24.76 23.81
C ASN A 478 -9.81 -24.12 25.20
N LEU A 479 -8.77 -23.31 25.43
CA LEU A 479 -8.44 -22.63 26.69
C LEU A 479 -8.09 -23.59 27.84
N LYS A 480 -7.56 -24.78 27.54
CA LYS A 480 -6.95 -25.71 28.50
C LYS A 480 -5.51 -25.29 28.78
N ARG A 481 -5.15 -25.09 30.04
CA ARG A 481 -3.85 -24.52 30.44
C ARG A 481 -2.73 -25.55 30.33
N ILE A 482 -1.68 -25.20 29.59
CA ILE A 482 -0.50 -26.04 29.32
C ILE A 482 0.68 -25.62 30.20
N PHE A 483 0.87 -24.32 30.40
CA PHE A 483 2.01 -23.77 31.14
C PHE A 483 1.63 -22.47 31.87
N TRP A 484 2.17 -22.27 33.07
CA TRP A 484 2.17 -21.00 33.77
C TRP A 484 3.32 -20.98 34.79
N ASP A 485 4.04 -19.87 34.88
CA ASP A 485 4.99 -19.60 35.96
C ASP A 485 4.36 -18.61 36.95
N GLU A 486 3.61 -19.15 37.91
CA GLU A 486 2.89 -18.38 38.95
C GLU A 486 3.80 -17.43 39.74
N ASN A 487 5.07 -17.78 39.93
CA ASN A 487 5.99 -16.99 40.76
C ASN A 487 6.50 -15.74 40.06
N ASN A 488 6.55 -15.75 38.73
CA ASN A 488 7.01 -14.64 37.89
C ASN A 488 5.88 -13.97 37.10
N ALA A 489 4.63 -14.34 37.37
CA ALA A 489 3.45 -13.77 36.73
C ALA A 489 3.23 -12.30 37.11
N TYR A 490 2.86 -11.49 36.12
CA TYR A 490 2.46 -10.08 36.26
C TYR A 490 1.42 -9.75 35.19
N PHE A 491 0.70 -8.63 35.35
CA PHE A 491 -0.31 -8.21 34.40
C PHE A 491 0.32 -7.47 33.21
N ALA A 492 0.28 -8.08 32.03
CA ALA A 492 0.68 -7.47 30.77
C ALA A 492 -0.51 -6.72 30.14
N SER A 493 -0.35 -5.42 29.88
CA SER A 493 -1.40 -4.62 29.21
C SER A 493 -1.52 -4.92 27.72
N GLN A 494 -0.40 -5.28 27.09
CA GLN A 494 -0.32 -5.69 25.71
C GLN A 494 0.77 -6.74 25.55
N ILE A 495 0.54 -7.67 24.61
CA ILE A 495 1.50 -8.69 24.18
C ILE A 495 1.64 -8.59 22.66
N ASP A 496 2.87 -8.67 22.16
CA ASP A 496 3.17 -8.79 20.73
C ASP A 496 4.28 -9.82 20.48
N GLN A 497 4.39 -10.29 19.24
CA GLN A 497 5.38 -11.30 18.85
C GLN A 497 6.12 -10.86 17.58
N ALA A 498 7.44 -10.92 17.62
CA ALA A 498 8.28 -10.83 16.43
C ALA A 498 8.06 -12.09 15.59
N LYS A 499 7.28 -12.02 14.50
CA LYS A 499 6.76 -13.23 13.84
C LYS A 499 7.82 -14.16 13.27
N HIS A 500 8.94 -13.62 12.77
CA HIS A 500 10.01 -14.41 12.18
C HIS A 500 10.96 -14.95 13.26
N ALA A 501 11.40 -14.11 14.19
CA ALA A 501 12.27 -14.52 15.30
C ALA A 501 11.55 -15.24 16.47
N GLN A 502 10.22 -15.37 16.39
CA GLN A 502 9.29 -15.94 17.38
C GLN A 502 9.32 -15.34 18.80
N SER A 503 10.13 -14.32 19.04
CA SER A 503 10.32 -13.67 20.34
C SER A 503 9.03 -12.96 20.79
N ILE A 504 8.63 -13.19 22.04
CA ILE A 504 7.39 -12.66 22.62
C ILE A 504 7.73 -11.48 23.51
N TYR A 505 7.01 -10.38 23.35
CA TYR A 505 7.14 -9.17 24.15
C TYR A 505 5.86 -8.91 24.93
N ALA A 506 6.00 -8.53 26.19
CA ALA A 506 4.89 -8.17 27.07
C ALA A 506 5.19 -6.86 27.83
N LEU A 507 4.20 -5.97 27.90
CA LEU A 507 4.32 -4.65 28.53
C LEU A 507 3.81 -4.68 29.98
N ASP A 508 4.74 -4.61 30.94
CA ASP A 508 4.45 -4.50 32.37
C ASP A 508 4.10 -3.04 32.72
N VAL A 509 2.83 -2.81 33.06
CA VAL A 509 2.31 -1.48 33.42
C VAL A 509 2.79 -0.95 34.75
N ASN A 510 3.27 -1.81 35.65
CA ASN A 510 3.74 -1.40 36.98
C ASN A 510 5.23 -1.05 36.95
N ALA A 511 6.00 -1.74 36.12
CA ALA A 511 7.42 -1.47 35.89
C ALA A 511 7.67 -0.42 34.79
N PHE A 512 6.67 -0.14 33.94
CA PHE A 512 6.80 0.67 32.72
C PHE A 512 7.88 0.12 31.77
N SER A 513 7.98 -1.21 31.70
CA SER A 513 9.02 -1.94 30.98
C SER A 513 8.44 -2.99 30.05
N PHE A 514 9.17 -3.30 28.97
CA PHE A 514 8.92 -4.48 28.15
C PHE A 514 9.77 -5.64 28.68
N LYS A 515 9.18 -6.83 28.75
CA LYS A 515 9.90 -8.07 29.02
C LYS A 515 9.86 -8.95 27.78
N ARG A 516 11.02 -9.46 27.37
CA ARG A 516 11.21 -10.30 26.18
C ARG A 516 11.37 -11.75 26.60
N TYR A 517 10.61 -12.64 25.97
CA TYR A 517 10.60 -14.07 26.22
C TYR A 517 10.98 -14.85 24.97
N VAL A 518 11.64 -15.98 25.17
CA VAL A 518 11.80 -17.04 24.17
C VAL A 518 10.98 -18.25 24.62
N ALA A 519 10.34 -18.93 23.68
CA ALA A 519 9.53 -20.11 23.94
C ALA A 519 10.23 -21.38 23.43
N THR A 520 10.08 -22.50 24.15
CA THR A 520 10.48 -23.83 23.66
C THR A 520 9.31 -24.80 23.72
N VAL A 521 9.10 -25.56 22.64
CA VAL A 521 7.94 -26.45 22.44
C VAL A 521 8.40 -27.89 22.20
N ASN A 522 7.64 -28.86 22.72
CA ASN A 522 7.85 -30.28 22.51
C ASN A 522 6.56 -31.06 22.83
N ASP A 523 5.91 -31.67 21.83
CA ASP A 523 4.58 -32.29 21.98
C ASP A 523 4.58 -33.57 22.86
N PHE A 524 5.74 -34.07 23.27
CA PHE A 524 5.89 -35.34 23.97
C PHE A 524 6.15 -35.20 25.47
N THR A 525 6.88 -34.16 25.90
CA THR A 525 7.13 -33.89 27.32
C THR A 525 5.87 -33.43 28.06
N LYS A 526 5.81 -33.64 29.38
CA LYS A 526 4.67 -33.19 30.22
C LYS A 526 4.40 -31.69 30.14
N GLN A 527 5.47 -30.91 29.99
CA GLN A 527 5.41 -29.46 29.84
C GLN A 527 5.62 -29.11 28.36
N ALA A 528 4.55 -29.21 27.58
CA ALA A 528 4.62 -29.11 26.11
C ALA A 528 5.16 -27.77 25.60
N ILE A 529 5.01 -26.68 26.39
CA ILE A 529 5.65 -25.38 26.13
C ILE A 529 6.23 -24.79 27.43
N SER A 530 7.33 -24.05 27.30
CA SER A 530 7.94 -23.26 28.38
C SER A 530 8.36 -21.89 27.84
N LEU A 531 8.26 -20.86 28.68
CA LEU A 531 8.77 -19.51 28.41
C LEU A 531 9.99 -19.21 29.28
N GLU A 532 11.02 -18.59 28.71
CA GLU A 532 12.17 -18.06 29.43
C GLU A 532 12.25 -16.54 29.23
N GLN A 533 12.27 -15.76 30.31
CA GLN A 533 12.50 -14.31 30.24
C GLN A 533 13.98 -14.05 29.96
N THR A 534 14.29 -13.47 28.80
CA THR A 534 15.68 -13.18 28.43
C THR A 534 16.09 -11.74 28.76
N HIS A 535 15.17 -10.78 28.66
CA HIS A 535 15.47 -9.36 28.88
C HIS A 535 14.29 -8.62 29.51
N GLU A 536 14.60 -7.51 30.19
CA GLU A 536 13.65 -6.49 30.61
C GLU A 536 14.21 -5.10 30.30
N HIS A 537 13.40 -4.20 29.75
CA HIS A 537 13.82 -2.86 29.35
C HIS A 537 12.73 -1.79 29.58
N LYS A 538 13.05 -0.78 30.40
CA LYS A 538 12.34 0.51 30.44
C LYS A 538 13.06 1.50 29.50
N PRO A 539 12.37 2.17 28.56
CA PRO A 539 12.98 3.18 27.68
C PRO A 539 13.69 4.26 28.49
N SER A 540 14.88 4.66 28.05
CA SER A 540 15.76 5.53 28.84
C SER A 540 15.36 7.01 28.81
N LEU A 541 14.53 7.42 27.84
CA LEU A 541 13.97 8.77 27.72
C LEU A 541 12.58 8.90 28.36
N LEU A 542 12.00 7.81 28.90
CA LEU A 542 10.68 7.82 29.55
C LEU A 542 10.78 8.31 31.00
N GLU A 543 10.19 9.48 31.29
CA GLU A 543 10.25 10.10 32.62
C GLU A 543 9.40 9.35 33.66
N ASP A 544 9.68 9.56 34.95
CA ASP A 544 8.91 8.94 36.03
C ASP A 544 7.46 9.44 36.06
N GLY A 545 6.51 8.50 35.97
CA GLY A 545 5.08 8.79 35.87
C GLY A 545 4.55 8.91 34.43
N GLN A 546 5.42 8.86 33.42
CA GLN A 546 5.01 8.60 32.03
C GLN A 546 4.89 7.09 31.79
N ALA A 547 4.07 6.71 30.80
CA ALA A 547 3.80 5.31 30.48
C ALA A 547 3.81 5.09 28.96
N ILE A 548 4.12 3.85 28.55
CA ILE A 548 3.82 3.35 27.22
C ILE A 548 2.33 2.94 27.21
N SER A 549 1.60 3.32 26.16
CA SER A 549 0.19 2.96 25.99
C SER A 549 -0.07 1.88 24.95
N SER A 550 0.83 1.73 23.97
CA SER A 550 0.80 0.69 22.94
C SER A 550 2.21 0.47 22.38
N PHE A 551 2.48 -0.71 21.82
CA PHE A 551 3.69 -1.02 21.06
C PHE A 551 3.47 -2.08 19.97
N VAL A 552 4.41 -2.20 19.03
CA VAL A 552 4.59 -3.39 18.17
C VAL A 552 6.06 -3.76 18.07
N ALA A 553 6.34 -5.06 17.96
CA ALA A 553 7.69 -5.56 17.73
C ALA A 553 8.03 -5.58 16.23
N ASP A 554 9.29 -5.38 15.87
CA ASP A 554 9.81 -5.76 14.55
C ASP A 554 9.74 -7.28 14.36
N ASP A 555 9.44 -7.77 13.14
CA ASP A 555 9.28 -9.23 12.92
C ASP A 555 10.59 -10.01 13.03
N HIS A 556 11.73 -9.36 12.75
CA HIS A 556 13.07 -9.93 12.88
C HIS A 556 13.69 -9.69 14.26
N ASP A 557 12.90 -9.22 15.24
CA ASP A 557 13.35 -8.94 16.61
C ASP A 557 14.47 -7.87 16.66
N ARG A 558 14.43 -6.88 15.75
CA ARG A 558 15.45 -5.80 15.67
C ARG A 558 15.06 -4.52 16.41
N GLY A 559 13.90 -4.50 17.08
CA GLY A 559 13.42 -3.33 17.80
C GLY A 559 11.91 -3.34 18.09
N LEU A 560 11.46 -2.26 18.72
CA LEU A 560 10.08 -1.99 19.11
C LEU A 560 9.67 -0.58 18.66
N TYR A 561 8.45 -0.44 18.13
CA TYR A 561 7.81 0.85 17.86
C TYR A 561 6.77 1.12 18.95
N LEU A 562 6.77 2.32 19.53
CA LEU A 562 6.07 2.63 20.78
C LEU A 562 5.12 3.82 20.65
N VAL A 563 4.01 3.78 21.40
CA VAL A 563 3.20 4.98 21.72
C VAL A 563 3.56 5.43 23.13
N SER A 564 4.46 6.40 23.23
CA SER A 564 4.83 7.05 24.51
C SER A 564 5.14 8.55 24.32
N PRO A 565 5.21 9.37 25.39
CA PRO A 565 5.44 10.80 25.28
C PRO A 565 6.84 11.22 24.80
N THR A 566 7.84 10.33 24.87
CA THR A 566 9.26 10.67 24.64
C THR A 566 10.03 9.67 23.78
N SER A 567 9.55 8.43 23.65
CA SER A 567 10.19 7.35 22.87
C SER A 567 9.19 6.70 21.92
N GLU A 568 9.48 6.67 20.62
CA GLU A 568 8.68 6.00 19.58
C GLU A 568 9.43 4.88 18.87
N TRP A 569 10.77 4.88 18.90
CA TRP A 569 11.60 3.83 18.31
C TRP A 569 12.72 3.37 19.24
N ILE A 570 12.73 2.06 19.52
CA ILE A 570 13.79 1.36 20.27
C ILE A 570 14.41 0.32 19.35
N SER A 571 15.73 0.34 19.12
CA SER A 571 16.42 -0.74 18.39
C SER A 571 16.98 -1.80 19.34
N PHE A 572 17.00 -3.06 18.92
CA PHE A 572 17.62 -4.19 19.62
C PHE A 572 18.69 -4.84 18.75
N ASP A 573 19.87 -5.11 19.31
CA ASP A 573 21.01 -5.74 18.60
C ASP A 573 21.17 -7.24 18.89
N GLY A 574 20.21 -7.85 19.58
CA GLY A 574 20.29 -9.21 20.12
C GLY A 574 20.79 -9.28 21.57
N THR A 575 21.34 -8.19 22.12
CA THR A 575 21.87 -8.11 23.49
C THR A 575 21.47 -6.85 24.26
N THR A 576 21.32 -5.71 23.58
CA THR A 576 21.03 -4.41 24.20
C THR A 576 19.96 -3.64 23.43
N PHE A 577 19.10 -2.96 24.19
CA PHE A 577 18.11 -2.04 23.66
C PHE A 577 18.66 -0.61 23.68
N THR A 578 18.44 0.14 22.58
CA THR A 578 18.82 1.55 22.44
C THR A 578 17.60 2.38 22.07
N ASP A 579 17.33 3.40 22.88
CA ASP A 579 16.23 4.36 22.70
C ASP A 579 16.66 5.51 21.78
N HIS A 580 15.88 5.77 20.72
CA HIS A 580 16.14 6.84 19.75
C HIS A 580 15.21 8.05 19.93
N GLY A 581 14.26 8.00 20.87
CA GLY A 581 13.30 9.07 21.11
C GLY A 581 12.12 9.10 20.15
N LEU A 582 11.51 10.28 19.99
CA LEU A 582 10.39 10.53 19.08
C LEU A 582 10.83 10.56 17.61
N LEU A 583 9.95 10.13 16.71
CA LEU A 583 10.16 10.26 15.27
C LEU A 583 9.80 11.67 14.77
N GLU A 584 10.27 12.02 13.58
CA GLU A 584 9.95 13.29 12.91
C GLU A 584 8.42 13.40 12.70
N GLN A 585 7.82 14.46 13.23
CA GLN A 585 6.36 14.63 13.24
C GLN A 585 5.98 16.12 13.29
N THR A 586 4.72 16.43 13.02
CA THR A 586 4.16 17.78 13.14
C THR A 586 4.33 18.32 14.58
N GLU A 587 4.63 19.62 14.70
CA GLU A 587 4.84 20.24 16.01
C GLU A 587 3.59 20.12 16.90
N ASN A 588 3.77 19.64 18.14
CA ASN A 588 2.70 19.36 19.11
C ASN A 588 1.70 18.27 18.65
N ALA A 589 2.08 17.40 17.71
CA ALA A 589 1.33 16.19 17.43
C ALA A 589 1.29 15.26 18.67
N THR A 590 0.20 14.51 18.81
CA THR A 590 0.01 13.49 19.85
C THR A 590 -0.21 12.14 19.20
N THR A 591 0.67 11.19 19.49
CA THR A 591 0.55 9.79 19.06
C THR A 591 -0.58 9.11 19.84
N LEU A 592 -1.55 8.55 19.13
CA LEU A 592 -2.73 7.92 19.72
C LEU A 592 -2.63 6.40 19.70
N ASN A 593 -2.14 5.84 18.59
CA ASN A 593 -2.05 4.41 18.36
C ASN A 593 -1.04 4.16 17.22
N LEU A 594 -0.67 2.90 16.98
CA LEU A 594 0.18 2.52 15.85
C LEU A 594 -0.16 1.11 15.36
N VAL A 595 0.19 0.81 14.11
CA VAL A 595 0.08 -0.53 13.51
C VAL A 595 1.27 -0.81 12.60
N LYS A 596 1.56 -2.09 12.40
CA LYS A 596 2.61 -2.56 11.50
C LYS A 596 1.99 -3.20 10.25
N SER A 597 2.46 -2.82 9.06
CA SER A 597 2.13 -3.49 7.80
C SER A 597 2.95 -4.77 7.62
N LEU A 598 2.61 -5.57 6.60
CA LEU A 598 3.27 -6.86 6.33
C LEU A 598 4.76 -6.75 6.00
N ASN A 599 5.21 -5.64 5.41
CA ASN A 599 6.63 -5.37 5.15
C ASN A 599 7.38 -4.78 6.37
N GLY A 600 6.81 -4.88 7.57
CA GLY A 600 7.44 -4.46 8.82
C GLY A 600 7.41 -2.95 9.09
N ARG A 601 6.90 -2.12 8.18
CA ARG A 601 6.79 -0.66 8.42
C ARG A 601 5.73 -0.34 9.47
N ALA A 602 6.09 0.52 10.41
CA ALA A 602 5.17 1.07 11.39
C ALA A 602 4.47 2.33 10.86
N TYR A 603 3.18 2.41 11.12
CA TYR A 603 2.31 3.54 10.83
C TYR A 603 1.80 4.10 12.15
N PHE A 604 2.01 5.39 12.38
CA PHE A 604 1.67 6.08 13.62
C PHE A 604 0.41 6.91 13.41
N LEU A 605 -0.65 6.58 14.12
CA LEU A 605 -1.86 7.40 14.16
C LEU A 605 -1.61 8.57 15.11
N ARG A 606 -1.66 9.79 14.57
CA ARG A 606 -1.42 11.04 15.29
C ARG A 606 -2.64 11.96 15.26
N ALA A 607 -2.66 12.91 16.20
CA ALA A 607 -3.57 14.05 16.19
C ALA A 607 -2.78 15.36 16.31
N ALA A 608 -3.11 16.36 15.49
CA ALA A 608 -2.51 17.71 15.58
C ALA A 608 -3.55 18.81 15.32
N GLN A 609 -3.34 20.00 15.90
CA GLN A 609 -4.22 21.14 15.63
C GLN A 609 -4.11 21.55 14.16
N GLY A 610 -5.26 21.67 13.50
CA GLY A 610 -5.35 22.04 12.08
C GLY A 610 -5.36 20.87 11.09
N LEU A 611 -4.77 19.72 11.45
CA LEU A 611 -4.77 18.49 10.62
C LEU A 611 -5.80 17.45 11.07
N GLY A 612 -6.32 17.54 12.31
CA GLY A 612 -7.23 16.53 12.83
C GLY A 612 -6.50 15.24 13.17
N PHE A 613 -7.02 14.10 12.69
CA PHE A 613 -6.42 12.78 12.88
C PHE A 613 -5.83 12.28 11.55
N TYR A 614 -4.59 11.81 11.58
CA TYR A 614 -3.85 11.39 10.40
C TYR A 614 -2.86 10.27 10.74
N LEU A 615 -2.31 9.62 9.71
CA LEU A 615 -1.44 8.46 9.84
C LEU A 615 -0.09 8.74 9.19
N ASP A 616 0.98 8.76 9.97
CA ASP A 616 2.35 8.94 9.47
C ASP A 616 3.01 7.58 9.19
N LEU A 617 3.64 7.45 8.02
CA LEU A 617 4.42 6.30 7.60
C LEU A 617 5.92 6.63 7.60
N TYR A 618 6.72 5.77 8.23
CA TYR A 618 8.17 5.88 8.28
C TYR A 618 8.86 4.78 7.46
N ASN A 619 10.01 5.11 6.85
CA ASN A 619 10.85 4.15 6.14
C ASN A 619 11.71 3.32 7.10
N ALA A 620 12.42 2.31 6.59
CA ALA A 620 13.36 1.51 7.40
C ALA A 620 14.53 2.31 8.03
N SER A 621 14.75 3.56 7.60
CA SER A 621 15.71 4.51 8.22
C SER A 621 15.04 5.48 9.20
N GLN A 622 13.77 5.25 9.54
CA GLN A 622 12.93 6.03 10.45
C GLN A 622 12.71 7.51 10.04
N GLN A 623 12.74 7.79 8.74
CA GLN A 623 12.37 9.08 8.17
C GLN A 623 10.91 9.07 7.71
N LEU A 624 10.21 10.21 7.86
CA LEU A 624 8.82 10.35 7.43
C LEU A 624 8.73 10.26 5.88
N VAL A 625 7.86 9.36 5.40
CA VAL A 625 7.64 9.09 3.96
C VAL A 625 6.34 9.73 3.47
N HIS A 626 5.27 9.58 4.25
CA HIS A 626 3.94 10.02 3.87
C HIS A 626 3.03 10.23 5.09
N THR A 627 2.02 11.07 4.91
CA THR A 627 0.96 11.35 5.89
C THR A 627 -0.39 11.14 5.22
N PHE A 628 -1.18 10.17 5.69
CA PHE A 628 -2.53 9.90 5.19
C PHE A 628 -3.58 10.60 6.09
N GLU A 629 -4.51 11.34 5.49
CA GLU A 629 -5.65 11.90 6.22
C GLU A 629 -6.70 10.82 6.54
N THR A 630 -7.32 10.90 7.73
CA THR A 630 -8.51 10.09 8.08
C THR A 630 -9.80 10.87 7.81
N ASN A 631 -10.98 10.26 7.95
CA ASN A 631 -12.26 11.01 7.84
C ASN A 631 -12.59 11.84 9.10
N GLY A 632 -11.60 12.07 9.97
CA GLY A 632 -11.66 13.07 11.04
C GLY A 632 -12.39 12.65 12.31
N GLN A 633 -12.86 11.41 12.44
CA GLN A 633 -13.35 10.90 13.73
C GLN A 633 -12.19 10.44 14.61
N GLN A 634 -12.32 10.59 15.92
CA GLN A 634 -11.30 10.14 16.87
C GLN A 634 -11.22 8.61 16.91
N PRO A 635 -10.10 7.98 16.51
CA PRO A 635 -9.98 6.54 16.55
C PRO A 635 -9.74 6.01 17.97
N ALA A 636 -10.25 4.81 18.22
CA ALA A 636 -9.95 3.99 19.39
C ALA A 636 -8.98 2.85 19.04
N SER A 637 -9.13 2.23 17.86
CA SER A 637 -8.26 1.16 17.37
C SER A 637 -8.15 1.19 15.85
N LEU A 638 -7.08 0.64 15.30
CA LEU A 638 -6.89 0.46 13.87
C LEU A 638 -6.23 -0.90 13.58
N GLN A 639 -6.54 -1.52 12.44
CA GLN A 639 -5.99 -2.79 11.96
C GLN A 639 -5.84 -2.76 10.43
N PHE A 640 -4.82 -3.42 9.88
CA PHE A 640 -4.68 -3.60 8.43
C PHE A 640 -5.49 -4.81 7.93
N SER A 641 -5.92 -4.76 6.67
CA SER A 641 -6.35 -5.93 5.89
C SER A 641 -5.22 -6.96 5.73
N ALA A 642 -5.59 -8.21 5.42
CA ALA A 642 -4.65 -9.31 5.20
C ALA A 642 -3.64 -9.09 4.07
N ASP A 643 -3.91 -8.17 3.14
CA ASP A 643 -3.02 -7.76 2.05
C ASP A 643 -2.28 -6.42 2.35
N GLY A 644 -2.55 -5.80 3.50
CA GLY A 644 -2.01 -4.50 3.90
C GLY A 644 -2.48 -3.30 3.07
N SER A 645 -3.45 -3.43 2.16
CA SER A 645 -3.91 -2.35 1.28
C SER A 645 -5.02 -1.47 1.87
N ARG A 646 -5.71 -1.95 2.90
CA ARG A 646 -6.82 -1.26 3.58
C ARG A 646 -6.52 -1.13 5.06
N LEU A 647 -6.83 0.03 5.61
CA LEU A 647 -6.83 0.28 7.05
C LEU A 647 -8.27 0.34 7.55
N ILE A 648 -8.57 -0.48 8.55
CA ILE A 648 -9.85 -0.53 9.26
C ILE A 648 -9.65 0.28 10.54
N ILE A 649 -10.35 1.41 10.66
CA ILE A 649 -10.29 2.31 11.82
C ILE A 649 -11.61 2.23 12.58
N ASN A 650 -11.56 1.98 13.88
CA ASN A 650 -12.72 1.99 14.77
C ASN A 650 -12.81 3.32 15.53
N SER A 651 -13.89 4.06 15.31
CA SER A 651 -14.18 5.34 15.97
C SER A 651 -15.37 5.16 16.89
N VAL A 652 -15.17 4.48 18.02
CA VAL A 652 -16.22 4.03 18.97
C VAL A 652 -17.13 5.17 19.43
N ASN A 653 -16.57 6.35 19.74
CA ASN A 653 -17.35 7.52 20.16
C ASN A 653 -18.28 8.06 19.05
N ALA A 654 -17.94 7.83 17.79
CA ALA A 654 -18.74 8.19 16.62
C ALA A 654 -19.64 7.04 16.13
N GLN A 655 -19.57 5.86 16.77
CA GLN A 655 -20.28 4.63 16.34
C GLN A 655 -20.01 4.28 14.87
N GLN A 656 -18.75 4.42 14.46
CA GLN A 656 -18.34 4.40 13.06
C GLN A 656 -17.08 3.55 12.85
N ILE A 657 -17.05 2.84 11.72
CA ILE A 657 -15.82 2.22 11.18
C ILE A 657 -15.45 2.96 9.91
N GLU A 658 -14.20 3.39 9.78
CA GLU A 658 -13.66 3.93 8.54
C GLU A 658 -12.81 2.87 7.85
N LEU A 659 -12.96 2.76 6.54
CA LEU A 659 -12.14 1.92 5.68
C LEU A 659 -11.38 2.84 4.73
N LEU A 660 -10.06 2.90 4.89
CA LEU A 660 -9.17 3.75 4.10
C LEU A 660 -8.25 2.91 3.22
N ASN A 661 -8.00 3.35 2.00
CA ASN A 661 -6.92 2.82 1.17
C ASN A 661 -5.57 3.30 1.71
N VAL A 662 -4.61 2.39 1.82
CA VAL A 662 -3.21 2.70 2.15
C VAL A 662 -2.35 2.26 0.98
N GLU A 663 -2.04 3.21 0.10
CA GLU A 663 -1.22 2.95 -1.07
C GLU A 663 0.26 2.93 -0.69
N GLN A 664 0.82 1.72 -0.61
CA GLN A 664 2.18 1.45 -0.13
C GLN A 664 3.29 1.93 -1.10
N LEU A 665 2.96 2.14 -2.39
CA LEU A 665 3.89 2.60 -3.43
C LEU A 665 3.35 3.87 -4.10
N GLN A 666 4.00 5.00 -3.82
CA GLN A 666 3.64 6.32 -4.37
C GLN A 666 4.41 6.58 -5.66
N SER A 667 3.80 7.17 -6.69
CA SER A 667 4.52 7.63 -7.89
C SER A 667 4.24 9.08 -8.22
N SER A 668 5.20 9.77 -8.84
CA SER A 668 5.04 11.16 -9.30
C SER A 668 4.06 11.27 -10.47
N GLU A 669 4.03 10.28 -11.35
CA GLU A 669 3.11 10.18 -12.48
C GLU A 669 2.53 8.76 -12.58
N GLN A 670 1.39 8.61 -13.24
CA GLN A 670 0.79 7.30 -13.57
C GLN A 670 0.69 7.05 -15.07
N ASN A 671 0.69 8.11 -15.89
CA ASN A 671 0.61 8.07 -17.34
C ASN A 671 1.73 8.95 -17.92
N VAL A 672 2.57 8.37 -18.77
CA VAL A 672 3.70 9.03 -19.42
C VAL A 672 3.42 9.07 -20.92
N ASN A 673 3.37 10.28 -21.49
CA ASN A 673 2.95 10.50 -22.87
C ASN A 673 4.11 11.03 -23.72
N PHE A 674 4.49 10.28 -24.75
CA PHE A 674 5.41 10.74 -25.79
C PHE A 674 4.63 11.13 -27.04
N ASN A 675 4.67 12.40 -27.41
CA ASN A 675 4.06 12.90 -28.65
C ASN A 675 5.17 13.17 -29.67
N THR A 676 5.03 12.63 -30.89
CA THR A 676 6.00 12.83 -31.96
C THR A 676 5.34 12.72 -33.35
N VAL A 677 6.09 12.94 -34.41
CA VAL A 677 5.68 12.79 -35.82
C VAL A 677 6.49 11.65 -36.45
N VAL A 678 5.92 10.92 -37.42
CA VAL A 678 6.63 9.89 -38.18
C VAL A 678 8.01 10.39 -38.64
N ASN A 679 9.06 9.61 -38.34
CA ASN A 679 10.47 9.89 -38.66
C ASN A 679 11.01 11.24 -38.14
N ALA A 680 10.43 11.81 -37.09
CA ALA A 680 11.03 12.92 -36.34
C ALA A 680 12.26 12.45 -35.52
N GLN A 681 12.95 13.38 -34.87
CA GLN A 681 13.87 13.03 -33.79
C GLN A 681 13.08 12.38 -32.64
N THR A 682 13.68 11.37 -32.00
CA THR A 682 13.08 10.73 -30.82
C THR A 682 12.93 11.76 -29.69
N PRO A 683 11.75 11.88 -29.06
CA PRO A 683 11.53 12.75 -27.91
C PRO A 683 12.49 12.49 -26.75
N ASP A 684 12.77 13.54 -25.98
CA ASP A 684 13.57 13.45 -24.75
C ASP A 684 12.98 12.45 -23.75
N ALA A 685 13.87 11.77 -23.02
CA ALA A 685 13.50 10.81 -22.00
C ALA A 685 12.71 11.47 -20.85
N GLN A 686 11.66 10.80 -20.37
CA GLN A 686 10.83 11.26 -19.25
C GLN A 686 11.17 10.46 -17.99
N SER A 687 11.00 11.06 -16.81
CA SER A 687 11.39 10.43 -15.54
C SER A 687 10.20 10.29 -14.59
N VAL A 688 10.00 9.08 -14.06
CA VAL A 688 8.99 8.80 -13.04
C VAL A 688 9.69 8.29 -11.78
N THR A 689 9.42 8.93 -10.65
CA THR A 689 9.85 8.46 -9.33
C THR A 689 8.77 7.60 -8.69
N ILE A 690 9.20 6.51 -8.04
CA ILE A 690 8.36 5.62 -7.23
C ILE A 690 8.99 5.55 -5.84
N ASN A 691 8.22 5.88 -4.80
CA ASN A 691 8.65 5.90 -3.40
C ASN A 691 7.99 4.77 -2.60
N GLY A 692 8.67 4.33 -1.54
CA GLY A 692 8.17 3.29 -0.63
C GLY A 692 8.52 1.86 -1.06
N LEU A 693 9.44 1.67 -2.00
CA LEU A 693 9.97 0.35 -2.35
C LEU A 693 10.93 -0.14 -1.27
N SER A 694 10.92 -1.43 -0.97
CA SER A 694 11.97 -2.07 -0.17
C SER A 694 13.25 -2.25 -0.99
N SER A 695 14.29 -2.81 -0.37
CA SER A 695 15.53 -3.20 -1.06
C SER A 695 15.35 -4.32 -2.10
N GLU A 696 14.23 -5.04 -2.05
CA GLU A 696 13.91 -6.13 -2.98
C GLU A 696 12.71 -5.75 -3.84
N TRP A 697 12.97 -5.35 -5.08
CA TRP A 697 11.95 -4.98 -6.05
C TRP A 697 12.23 -5.59 -7.42
N GLN A 698 11.18 -5.69 -8.23
CA GLN A 698 11.24 -6.16 -9.61
C GLN A 698 10.57 -5.15 -10.54
N LEU A 699 11.19 -4.90 -11.69
CA LEU A 699 10.59 -4.14 -12.79
C LEU A 699 10.25 -5.10 -13.93
N VAL A 700 9.01 -4.99 -14.43
CA VAL A 700 8.49 -5.77 -15.56
C VAL A 700 8.00 -4.79 -16.63
N THR A 701 8.57 -4.89 -17.82
CA THR A 701 8.10 -4.22 -19.04
C THR A 701 8.21 -5.21 -20.21
N SER A 702 7.32 -5.09 -21.19
CA SER A 702 7.26 -5.99 -22.35
C SER A 702 7.39 -5.27 -23.70
N ALA A 703 7.54 -3.94 -23.70
CA ALA A 703 7.64 -3.16 -24.93
C ALA A 703 9.06 -3.21 -25.52
N PRO A 704 9.26 -3.73 -26.75
CA PRO A 704 10.57 -3.74 -27.40
C PRO A 704 11.00 -2.35 -27.91
N TRP A 705 10.10 -1.36 -27.84
CA TRP A 705 10.30 0.02 -28.28
C TRP A 705 10.62 1.00 -27.13
N LEU A 706 10.65 0.52 -25.88
CA LEU A 706 10.87 1.35 -24.69
C LEU A 706 12.12 0.89 -23.94
N SER A 707 13.09 1.78 -23.76
CA SER A 707 14.17 1.64 -22.79
C SER A 707 13.71 2.14 -21.42
N VAL A 708 14.08 1.41 -20.36
CA VAL A 708 13.80 1.79 -18.98
C VAL A 708 15.06 1.66 -18.16
N ASP A 709 15.76 2.78 -17.95
CA ASP A 709 16.88 2.86 -17.03
C ASP A 709 16.37 3.10 -15.60
N THR A 710 17.07 2.56 -14.61
CA THR A 710 16.66 2.59 -13.19
C THR A 710 17.76 3.10 -12.28
N ALA A 711 17.42 4.02 -11.38
CA ALA A 711 18.28 4.45 -10.27
C ALA A 711 17.54 4.31 -8.93
N PHE A 712 18.07 3.50 -8.01
CA PHE A 712 17.45 3.24 -6.71
C PHE A 712 18.30 3.79 -5.56
N THR A 713 17.72 4.65 -4.71
CA THR A 713 18.39 5.24 -3.55
C THR A 713 17.45 5.33 -2.35
N GLY A 714 17.82 4.71 -1.23
CA GLY A 714 16.97 4.62 -0.04
C GLY A 714 15.78 3.69 -0.30
N GLU A 715 14.59 4.29 -0.47
CA GLU A 715 13.35 3.61 -0.87
C GLU A 715 12.73 4.23 -2.15
N THR A 716 13.47 5.07 -2.86
CA THR A 716 13.04 5.77 -4.07
C THR A 716 13.69 5.15 -5.31
N LEU A 717 12.86 4.70 -6.24
CA LEU A 717 13.25 4.26 -7.58
C LEU A 717 12.92 5.37 -8.59
N THR A 718 13.92 5.88 -9.28
CA THR A 718 13.73 6.72 -10.47
C THR A 718 13.80 5.85 -11.71
N LEU A 719 12.70 5.81 -12.46
CA LEU A 719 12.62 5.25 -13.81
C LEU A 719 12.93 6.36 -14.81
N THR A 720 13.88 6.14 -15.71
CA THR A 720 14.10 6.99 -16.89
C THR A 720 13.62 6.24 -18.11
N LEU A 721 12.54 6.74 -18.70
CA LEU A 721 11.80 6.13 -19.81
C LEU A 721 12.23 6.83 -21.11
N ALA A 722 12.79 6.08 -22.05
CA ALA A 722 13.27 6.60 -23.33
C ALA A 722 12.80 5.72 -24.49
N LEU A 723 12.37 6.31 -25.60
CA LEU A 723 12.00 5.53 -26.78
C LEU A 723 13.24 5.02 -27.52
N LEU A 724 13.14 3.83 -28.09
CA LEU A 724 14.21 3.23 -28.90
C LEU A 724 14.02 3.58 -30.37
N ASP A 725 15.02 4.27 -30.94
CA ASP A 725 15.05 4.73 -32.33
C ASP A 725 14.64 3.64 -33.33
N GLY A 726 13.74 4.01 -34.25
CA GLY A 726 13.32 3.18 -35.38
C GLY A 726 12.45 1.96 -35.04
N GLN A 727 12.07 1.74 -33.78
CA GLN A 727 11.16 0.63 -33.41
C GLN A 727 9.69 0.92 -33.74
N LEU A 728 9.29 2.19 -33.79
CA LEU A 728 7.95 2.64 -34.15
C LEU A 728 8.05 3.60 -35.35
N THR A 729 7.41 3.28 -36.46
CA THR A 729 7.56 4.00 -37.75
C THR A 729 6.26 4.30 -38.47
N ALA A 730 5.11 3.78 -37.99
CA ALA A 730 3.79 4.06 -38.53
C ALA A 730 3.01 5.01 -37.60
N PRO A 731 2.16 5.90 -38.14
CA PRO A 731 1.34 6.78 -37.34
C PRO A 731 0.27 6.00 -36.57
N GLY A 732 -0.15 6.53 -35.42
CA GLY A 732 -1.08 5.92 -34.47
C GLY A 732 -0.55 5.95 -33.04
N THR A 733 -1.34 5.37 -32.13
CA THR A 733 -1.01 5.33 -30.70
C THR A 733 -0.60 3.92 -30.25
N TYR A 734 0.53 3.86 -29.53
CA TYR A 734 1.08 2.63 -28.97
C TYR A 734 1.07 2.74 -27.45
N TYR A 735 0.66 1.67 -26.76
CA TYR A 735 0.59 1.62 -25.30
C TYR A 735 1.43 0.46 -24.75
N THR A 736 2.03 0.68 -23.58
CA THR A 736 2.59 -0.38 -22.73
C THR A 736 2.39 -0.04 -21.26
N GLN A 737 2.62 -1.03 -20.40
CA GLN A 737 2.67 -0.86 -18.95
C GLN A 737 4.06 -1.21 -18.45
N VAL A 738 4.62 -0.34 -17.63
CA VAL A 738 5.80 -0.62 -16.80
C VAL A 738 5.28 -0.90 -15.40
N VAL A 739 5.45 -2.14 -14.93
CA VAL A 739 5.01 -2.56 -13.59
C VAL A 739 6.23 -2.68 -12.69
N VAL A 740 6.24 -1.92 -11.59
CA VAL A 740 7.21 -2.08 -10.52
C VAL A 740 6.53 -2.77 -9.35
N ARG A 741 7.14 -3.85 -8.86
CA ARG A 741 6.67 -4.65 -7.72
C ARG A 741 7.68 -4.54 -6.59
N ASP A 742 7.20 -4.21 -5.40
CA ASP A 742 7.92 -4.49 -4.16
C ASP A 742 7.79 -5.98 -3.84
N ILE A 743 8.88 -6.71 -3.65
CA ILE A 743 8.82 -8.16 -3.40
C ILE A 743 8.32 -8.45 -1.98
N ILE A 744 8.76 -7.68 -0.99
CA ILE A 744 8.46 -7.94 0.42
C ILE A 744 6.96 -7.73 0.73
N SER A 745 6.40 -6.57 0.38
CA SER A 745 4.95 -6.35 0.53
C SER A 745 4.12 -6.98 -0.58
N GLY A 746 4.72 -7.23 -1.74
CA GLY A 746 4.04 -7.67 -2.96
C GLY A 746 3.19 -6.59 -3.64
N ALA A 747 3.12 -5.38 -3.08
CA ALA A 747 2.47 -4.22 -3.67
C ALA A 747 3.12 -3.90 -5.03
N SER A 748 2.30 -3.42 -5.98
CA SER A 748 2.80 -3.09 -7.32
C SER A 748 2.20 -1.81 -7.87
N LYS A 749 3.05 -0.96 -8.45
CA LYS A 749 2.69 0.29 -9.10
C LYS A 749 2.83 0.12 -10.61
N THR A 750 1.78 0.50 -11.34
CA THR A 750 1.76 0.43 -12.81
C THR A 750 1.85 1.83 -13.38
N ILE A 751 2.80 2.04 -14.28
CA ILE A 751 2.94 3.26 -15.08
C ILE A 751 2.51 2.92 -16.50
N THR A 752 1.47 3.59 -17.00
CA THR A 752 1.07 3.49 -18.41
C THR A 752 1.98 4.38 -19.23
N VAL A 753 2.56 3.85 -20.31
CA VAL A 753 3.36 4.64 -21.25
C VAL A 753 2.67 4.60 -22.60
N ALA A 754 2.33 5.79 -23.12
CA ALA A 754 1.71 5.96 -24.43
C ALA A 754 2.64 6.72 -25.39
N VAL A 755 2.66 6.31 -26.65
CA VAL A 755 3.40 6.97 -27.73
C VAL A 755 2.43 7.31 -28.85
N ASN A 756 2.19 8.61 -29.06
CA ASN A 756 1.32 9.16 -30.08
C ASN A 756 2.17 9.62 -31.27
N ILE A 757 2.19 8.84 -32.35
CA ILE A 757 2.94 9.17 -33.57
C ILE A 757 1.96 9.76 -34.59
N ASP A 758 2.06 11.06 -34.84
CA ASP A 758 1.24 11.74 -35.85
C ASP A 758 1.82 11.55 -37.26
N ALA A 759 0.96 11.63 -38.27
CA ALA A 759 1.38 11.62 -39.66
C ALA A 759 2.21 12.87 -40.00
N LEU A 760 3.21 12.73 -40.87
CA LEU A 760 3.91 13.88 -41.44
C LEU A 760 2.94 14.66 -42.32
N ARG A 761 2.78 15.95 -42.06
CA ARG A 761 1.91 16.87 -42.79
C ARG A 761 2.75 18.04 -43.28
N PHE A 762 2.64 18.34 -44.56
CA PHE A 762 3.09 19.62 -45.14
C PHE A 762 1.92 20.60 -45.12
N SER A 763 2.21 21.89 -45.07
CA SER A 763 1.19 22.94 -45.23
C SER A 763 1.80 24.23 -45.77
N SER A 764 1.01 25.09 -46.39
CA SER A 764 1.45 26.46 -46.68
C SER A 764 1.10 27.41 -45.53
N ASN A 765 1.98 28.38 -45.27
CA ASN A 765 1.69 29.50 -44.37
C ASN A 765 0.51 30.37 -44.83
N TYR A 766 0.14 30.29 -46.11
CA TYR A 766 -1.10 30.85 -46.67
C TYR A 766 -1.88 29.73 -47.40
N PRO A 767 -2.93 29.15 -46.80
CA PRO A 767 -3.71 28.08 -47.43
C PRO A 767 -4.55 28.57 -48.63
N ALA A 768 -4.63 29.89 -48.83
CA ALA A 768 -5.18 30.45 -50.05
C ALA A 768 -4.60 31.82 -50.42
N LEU A 769 -4.71 32.19 -51.70
CA LEU A 769 -4.17 33.42 -52.29
C LEU A 769 -5.12 34.05 -53.32
N ALA A 770 -5.12 35.39 -53.38
CA ALA A 770 -5.89 36.18 -54.32
C ALA A 770 -4.99 37.01 -55.25
N PHE A 771 -5.04 36.71 -56.55
CA PHE A 771 -4.49 37.56 -57.60
C PHE A 771 -5.55 38.53 -58.13
N ASN A 772 -5.11 39.70 -58.59
CA ASN A 772 -5.97 40.72 -59.19
C ASN A 772 -5.28 41.39 -60.38
N GLU A 773 -6.00 41.56 -61.49
CA GLU A 773 -5.58 42.37 -62.63
C GLU A 773 -6.71 43.32 -63.06
N MET A 774 -6.48 44.62 -62.91
CA MET A 774 -7.36 45.68 -63.41
C MET A 774 -6.57 46.72 -64.21
N ALA A 775 -7.26 47.66 -64.87
CA ALA A 775 -6.62 48.60 -65.78
C ALA A 775 -5.63 49.61 -65.14
N ASN A 776 -5.62 49.72 -63.80
CA ASN A 776 -4.78 50.65 -63.04
C ASN A 776 -4.17 50.08 -61.74
N ILE A 777 -4.44 48.82 -61.39
CA ILE A 777 -3.91 48.12 -60.21
C ILE A 777 -3.67 46.65 -60.54
N ASN A 778 -2.63 46.04 -59.97
CA ASN A 778 -2.34 44.62 -60.18
C ASN A 778 -1.61 43.97 -58.99
N THR A 779 -2.03 42.76 -58.63
CA THR A 779 -1.30 41.84 -57.74
C THR A 779 -1.20 40.50 -58.45
N LEU A 780 -0.02 40.22 -59.01
CA LEU A 780 0.24 39.08 -59.91
C LEU A 780 1.34 38.13 -59.41
N SER A 781 1.86 38.32 -58.18
CA SER A 781 2.87 37.45 -57.59
C SER A 781 2.74 37.37 -56.07
N HIS A 782 2.87 36.15 -55.54
CA HIS A 782 3.02 35.89 -54.11
C HIS A 782 4.26 35.03 -53.85
N THR A 783 4.77 35.11 -52.63
CA THR A 783 5.77 34.18 -52.09
C THR A 783 5.17 33.58 -50.83
N VAL A 784 5.16 32.25 -50.74
CA VAL A 784 4.68 31.52 -49.55
C VAL A 784 5.79 30.64 -48.99
N THR A 785 5.71 30.35 -47.69
CA THR A 785 6.55 29.39 -47.00
C THR A 785 5.82 28.06 -46.92
N ILE A 786 6.53 26.95 -47.16
CA ILE A 786 6.04 25.59 -46.99
C ILE A 786 6.54 25.07 -45.64
N LEU A 787 5.60 24.76 -44.76
CA LEU A 787 5.81 24.31 -43.39
C LEU A 787 5.60 22.79 -43.32
N ASN A 788 6.05 22.19 -42.22
CA ASN A 788 5.70 20.81 -41.88
C ASN A 788 5.61 20.62 -40.37
N ASN A 789 4.73 19.73 -39.90
CA ASN A 789 4.51 19.48 -38.48
C ASN A 789 5.69 18.79 -37.76
N ARG A 790 6.76 18.39 -38.46
CA ARG A 790 8.03 17.95 -37.86
C ARG A 790 8.94 19.14 -37.50
N ASN A 791 8.65 20.35 -38.01
CA ASN A 791 9.51 21.54 -37.91
C ASN A 791 10.92 21.31 -38.48
N ASP A 792 11.04 20.45 -39.51
CA ASP A 792 12.31 20.10 -40.15
C ASP A 792 12.46 20.83 -41.49
N ASN A 793 13.46 21.72 -41.58
CA ASN A 793 13.72 22.49 -42.79
C ASN A 793 14.46 21.72 -43.89
N GLY A 794 14.87 20.47 -43.66
CA GLY A 794 15.61 19.64 -44.61
C GLY A 794 14.76 18.76 -45.54
N LEU A 795 13.43 18.75 -45.36
CA LEU A 795 12.54 17.81 -46.06
C LEU A 795 12.22 18.20 -47.50
N SER A 796 12.19 17.21 -48.38
CA SER A 796 11.90 17.38 -49.79
C SER A 796 10.39 17.47 -50.05
N TRP A 797 9.99 18.48 -50.81
CA TRP A 797 8.61 18.68 -51.25
C TRP A 797 8.56 19.22 -52.69
N SER A 798 7.44 18.96 -53.35
CA SER A 798 7.14 19.39 -54.70
C SER A 798 5.78 20.10 -54.78
N ALA A 799 5.62 21.02 -55.73
CA ALA A 799 4.39 21.78 -55.94
C ALA A 799 3.94 21.66 -57.40
N THR A 800 2.65 21.43 -57.63
CA THR A 800 2.08 21.28 -58.98
C THR A 800 0.75 22.00 -59.12
N THR A 801 0.38 22.39 -60.33
CA THR A 801 -0.95 22.92 -60.64
C THR A 801 -1.37 22.52 -62.05
N ALA A 802 -2.68 22.38 -62.27
CA ALA A 802 -3.26 22.15 -63.59
C ALA A 802 -3.52 23.46 -64.37
N ALA A 803 -3.38 24.62 -63.73
CA ALA A 803 -3.66 25.91 -64.33
C ALA A 803 -2.49 26.39 -65.20
N ASN A 804 -2.74 26.60 -66.50
CA ASN A 804 -1.74 27.09 -67.44
C ASN A 804 -1.45 28.60 -67.34
N TRP A 805 -2.23 29.33 -66.53
CA TRP A 805 -2.04 30.74 -66.23
C TRP A 805 -1.23 30.99 -64.94
N ILE A 806 -0.77 29.92 -64.28
CA ILE A 806 0.07 29.99 -63.07
C ILE A 806 1.45 29.43 -63.40
N THR A 807 2.48 30.15 -62.95
CA THR A 807 3.87 29.68 -62.93
C THR A 807 4.30 29.45 -61.48
N LEU A 808 4.85 28.27 -61.21
CA LEU A 808 5.40 27.87 -59.91
C LEU A 808 6.93 27.82 -60.00
N ASN A 809 7.62 28.56 -59.13
CA ASN A 809 9.05 28.40 -58.90
C ASN A 809 9.28 27.99 -57.44
N ALA A 810 9.33 26.67 -57.22
CA ALA A 810 9.63 26.07 -55.93
C ALA A 810 11.13 26.14 -55.62
N GLU A 811 11.48 26.54 -54.41
CA GLU A 811 12.83 26.54 -53.86
C GLU A 811 12.86 25.66 -52.59
N PRO A 812 12.83 24.31 -52.70
CA PRO A 812 12.66 23.44 -51.54
C PRO A 812 13.74 23.62 -50.47
N ALA A 813 14.99 23.86 -50.87
CA ALA A 813 16.11 24.14 -49.95
C ALA A 813 15.96 25.44 -49.14
N GLN A 814 14.97 26.28 -49.45
CA GLN A 814 14.61 27.50 -48.72
C GLN A 814 13.19 27.42 -48.13
N ASN A 815 12.47 26.30 -48.32
CA ASN A 815 11.06 26.14 -48.01
C ASN A 815 10.17 27.28 -48.53
N THR A 816 10.49 27.84 -49.70
CA THR A 816 9.68 28.90 -50.33
C THR A 816 9.14 28.48 -51.69
N LEU A 817 7.93 28.93 -51.99
CA LEU A 817 7.28 28.77 -53.28
C LEU A 817 6.90 30.16 -53.80
N ASN A 818 7.51 30.54 -54.93
CA ASN A 818 7.12 31.75 -55.65
C ASN A 818 6.06 31.40 -56.68
N ILE A 819 4.94 32.11 -56.64
CA ILE A 819 3.74 31.85 -57.44
C ILE A 819 3.44 33.12 -58.22
N SER A 820 3.44 33.04 -59.55
CA SER A 820 3.13 34.19 -60.41
C SER A 820 2.01 33.84 -61.40
N ALA A 821 1.09 34.79 -61.59
CA ALA A 821 -0.05 34.63 -62.49
C ALA A 821 0.11 35.44 -63.78
N ASP A 822 -0.34 34.89 -64.91
CA ASP A 822 -0.42 35.56 -66.21
C ASP A 822 -1.88 35.64 -66.66
N ALA A 823 -2.52 36.80 -66.48
CA ALA A 823 -3.89 37.01 -66.92
C ALA A 823 -4.01 37.46 -68.39
N SER A 824 -2.93 37.53 -69.16
CA SER A 824 -2.97 38.00 -70.56
C SER A 824 -3.85 37.13 -71.47
N ALA A 825 -4.01 35.85 -71.13
CA ALA A 825 -4.84 34.88 -71.85
C ALA A 825 -6.21 34.62 -71.20
N LEU A 826 -6.52 35.25 -70.06
CA LEU A 826 -7.77 35.04 -69.31
C LEU A 826 -8.89 35.98 -69.76
N THR A 827 -10.14 35.54 -69.54
CA THR A 827 -11.35 36.34 -69.77
C THR A 827 -11.74 37.12 -68.51
N GLN A 828 -12.68 38.07 -68.62
CA GLN A 828 -13.12 38.84 -67.45
C GLN A 828 -13.87 37.96 -66.43
N GLY A 829 -13.72 38.29 -65.14
CA GLY A 829 -14.32 37.58 -64.02
C GLY A 829 -13.29 36.90 -63.11
N ILE A 830 -13.76 35.99 -62.27
CA ILE A 830 -12.94 35.24 -61.30
C ILE A 830 -12.57 33.89 -61.91
N HIS A 831 -11.28 33.59 -61.95
CA HIS A 831 -10.72 32.27 -62.29
C HIS A 831 -10.22 31.61 -61.01
N THR A 832 -10.35 30.29 -60.91
CA THR A 832 -9.91 29.52 -59.74
C THR A 832 -8.99 28.38 -60.19
N ALA A 833 -7.99 28.08 -59.37
CA ALA A 833 -7.14 26.92 -59.49
C ALA A 833 -6.74 26.40 -58.10
N THR A 834 -6.11 25.24 -58.09
CA THR A 834 -5.50 24.64 -56.90
C THR A 834 -4.02 24.42 -57.19
N ILE A 835 -3.18 24.67 -56.20
CA ILE A 835 -1.77 24.26 -56.18
C ILE A 835 -1.67 23.12 -55.16
N ILE A 836 -1.25 21.95 -55.61
CA ILE A 836 -1.06 20.77 -54.75
C ILE A 836 0.39 20.76 -54.30
N ILE A 837 0.60 20.79 -52.99
CA ILE A 837 1.88 20.56 -52.32
C ILE A 837 1.97 19.08 -51.95
N SER A 838 3.06 18.43 -52.33
CA SER A 838 3.30 17.00 -52.09
C SER A 838 4.64 16.81 -51.37
N SER A 839 4.69 15.85 -50.45
CA SER A 839 5.95 15.38 -49.86
C SER A 839 6.64 14.41 -50.81
N ASP A 840 7.96 14.54 -50.94
CA ASP A 840 8.79 13.57 -51.66
C ASP A 840 9.44 12.53 -50.70
N GLU A 841 9.18 12.62 -49.38
CA GLU A 841 9.85 11.84 -48.33
C GLU A 841 9.22 10.46 -48.05
N SER A 842 7.89 10.33 -48.09
CA SER A 842 7.20 9.05 -47.80
C SER A 842 5.76 9.00 -48.31
N GLU A 843 5.27 7.81 -48.67
CA GLU A 843 3.87 7.58 -49.09
C GLU A 843 2.84 7.83 -47.97
N SER A 844 3.27 7.87 -46.70
CA SER A 844 2.43 8.19 -45.54
C SER A 844 2.34 9.68 -45.21
N ALA A 845 3.10 10.53 -45.89
CA ALA A 845 3.06 11.96 -45.69
C ALA A 845 1.85 12.58 -46.40
N GLN A 846 1.16 13.47 -45.71
CA GLN A 846 0.01 14.20 -46.23
C GLN A 846 0.49 15.51 -46.86
N GLY A 847 0.05 15.73 -48.10
CA GLY A 847 0.22 17.01 -48.81
C GLY A 847 -0.82 18.05 -48.39
N ASP A 848 -0.76 19.21 -49.05
CA ASP A 848 -1.66 20.35 -48.81
C ASP A 848 -2.17 20.93 -50.14
N GLU A 849 -3.26 21.70 -50.09
CA GLU A 849 -3.86 22.36 -51.24
C GLU A 849 -3.99 23.87 -51.01
N ILE A 850 -3.22 24.66 -51.77
CA ILE A 850 -3.39 26.12 -51.78
C ILE A 850 -4.49 26.46 -52.80
N THR A 851 -5.59 27.03 -52.32
CA THR A 851 -6.65 27.55 -53.21
C THR A 851 -6.24 28.91 -53.75
N VAL A 852 -6.22 29.07 -55.07
CA VAL A 852 -5.75 30.33 -55.69
C VAL A 852 -6.76 30.86 -56.69
N THR A 853 -6.94 32.17 -56.70
CA THR A 853 -7.90 32.84 -57.59
C THR A 853 -7.29 34.02 -58.31
N LEU A 854 -7.82 34.35 -59.49
CA LEU A 854 -7.50 35.59 -60.18
C LEU A 854 -8.78 36.32 -60.57
N HIS A 855 -8.95 37.54 -60.07
CA HIS A 855 -9.95 38.47 -60.54
C HIS A 855 -9.39 39.30 -61.70
N LYS A 856 -10.05 39.28 -62.87
CA LYS A 856 -9.70 40.09 -64.04
C LYS A 856 -10.83 41.04 -64.42
N SER A 857 -10.50 42.32 -64.61
CA SER A 857 -11.39 43.33 -65.19
C SER A 857 -10.63 44.30 -66.11
N ASP A 858 -11.24 44.73 -67.23
CA ASP A 858 -10.73 45.87 -68.03
C ASP A 858 -11.12 47.23 -67.43
N GLU A 859 -11.93 47.24 -66.37
CA GLU A 859 -12.38 48.47 -65.73
C GLU A 859 -11.30 49.08 -64.83
N GLN A 860 -11.39 50.38 -64.58
CA GLN A 860 -10.53 51.06 -63.61
C GLN A 860 -11.09 50.89 -62.20
N SER A 861 -10.17 50.68 -61.27
CA SER A 861 -10.41 50.67 -59.84
C SER A 861 -10.55 52.11 -59.33
N GLU A 862 -11.80 52.55 -59.11
CA GLU A 862 -12.16 53.89 -58.60
C GLU A 862 -12.62 53.84 -57.12
N GLU A 863 -12.73 55.02 -56.48
CA GLU A 863 -13.32 55.16 -55.13
C GLU A 863 -14.84 54.96 -55.21
N LEU A 864 -15.37 54.05 -54.38
CA LEU A 864 -16.79 53.68 -54.34
C LEU A 864 -17.38 53.94 -52.96
N VAL A 865 -18.57 54.54 -52.90
CA VAL A 865 -19.32 54.74 -51.64
C VAL A 865 -20.74 54.18 -51.77
N ILE A 866 -21.07 53.22 -50.92
CA ILE A 866 -22.42 52.66 -50.79
C ILE A 866 -23.10 53.30 -49.58
N ASN A 867 -24.33 53.79 -49.76
CA ASN A 867 -25.15 54.41 -48.70
C ASN A 867 -26.18 53.41 -48.16
N ASP A 868 -26.78 53.74 -47.01
CA ASP A 868 -27.86 52.98 -46.37
C ASP A 868 -27.49 51.51 -46.01
N ILE A 869 -26.21 51.24 -45.77
CA ILE A 869 -25.71 49.95 -45.28
C ILE A 869 -25.87 49.87 -43.75
N SER A 870 -26.66 48.89 -43.30
CA SER A 870 -26.78 48.54 -41.88
C SER A 870 -25.96 47.29 -41.58
N VAL A 871 -24.93 47.47 -40.73
CA VAL A 871 -24.14 46.38 -40.13
C VAL A 871 -24.67 46.14 -38.72
N ASN A 872 -24.85 44.88 -38.33
CA ASN A 872 -25.28 44.54 -36.98
C ASN A 872 -24.29 45.06 -35.94
N ASN A 873 -24.78 45.46 -34.76
CA ASN A 873 -23.97 46.03 -33.70
C ASN A 873 -24.18 45.30 -32.37
N ASP A 874 -23.16 44.57 -31.96
CA ASP A 874 -23.07 43.80 -30.70
C ASP A 874 -21.93 44.30 -29.80
N ASN A 875 -21.30 45.44 -30.14
CA ASN A 875 -20.08 45.98 -29.57
C ASN A 875 -18.79 45.11 -29.75
N THR A 876 -18.80 43.99 -30.49
CA THR A 876 -17.61 43.10 -30.64
C THR A 876 -16.81 43.29 -31.94
N ARG A 877 -17.19 44.24 -32.80
CA ARG A 877 -16.48 44.67 -34.04
C ARG A 877 -16.30 43.62 -35.16
N LEU A 878 -16.71 42.36 -35.00
CA LEU A 878 -16.60 41.30 -36.03
C LEU A 878 -17.92 40.96 -36.73
N ASN A 879 -18.64 41.95 -37.24
CA ASN A 879 -19.87 41.73 -38.03
C ASN A 879 -19.64 41.87 -39.54
N THR A 880 -18.37 41.81 -39.95
CA THR A 880 -17.90 41.84 -41.34
C THR A 880 -16.66 40.95 -41.52
N ALA A 881 -16.56 40.23 -42.63
CA ALA A 881 -15.37 39.45 -42.99
C ALA A 881 -14.98 39.67 -44.46
N LEU A 882 -13.68 39.74 -44.75
CA LEU A 882 -13.14 39.73 -46.11
C LEU A 882 -12.93 38.31 -46.59
N ASP A 883 -13.30 38.01 -47.83
CA ASP A 883 -12.97 36.73 -48.47
C ASP A 883 -11.50 36.72 -48.94
N PRO A 884 -10.68 35.72 -48.57
CA PRO A 884 -9.28 35.63 -48.99
C PRO A 884 -9.09 35.16 -50.44
N ILE A 885 -10.15 34.71 -51.13
CA ILE A 885 -10.11 34.20 -52.52
C ILE A 885 -11.22 34.75 -53.41
N ARG A 886 -12.04 35.69 -52.94
CA ARG A 886 -13.03 36.38 -53.77
C ARG A 886 -12.96 37.87 -53.44
N PRO A 887 -13.21 38.77 -54.40
CA PRO A 887 -13.26 40.21 -54.13
C PRO A 887 -14.57 40.59 -53.42
N TYR A 888 -14.90 39.89 -52.33
CA TYR A 888 -16.16 39.95 -51.61
C TYR A 888 -15.94 40.35 -50.15
N LEU A 889 -16.83 41.22 -49.67
CA LEU A 889 -16.99 41.55 -48.26
C LEU A 889 -18.31 40.95 -47.77
N TYR A 890 -18.23 40.09 -46.77
CA TYR A 890 -19.39 39.57 -46.04
C TYR A 890 -19.80 40.56 -44.95
N ILE A 891 -21.08 40.90 -44.89
CA ILE A 891 -21.67 41.80 -43.89
C ILE A 891 -22.89 41.14 -43.24
N ALA A 892 -22.96 41.12 -41.91
CA ALA A 892 -24.17 40.77 -41.18
C ALA A 892 -25.15 41.95 -41.07
N SER A 893 -26.40 41.73 -41.46
CA SER A 893 -27.48 42.71 -41.51
C SER A 893 -28.82 42.03 -41.17
N GLY A 894 -29.32 42.25 -39.95
CA GLY A 894 -30.37 41.44 -39.35
C GLY A 894 -29.98 39.96 -39.27
N HIS A 895 -30.91 39.08 -39.61
CA HIS A 895 -30.68 37.64 -39.77
C HIS A 895 -29.97 37.25 -41.09
N ASN A 896 -29.40 38.20 -41.85
CA ASN A 896 -28.81 37.95 -43.17
C ASN A 896 -27.31 38.23 -43.20
N ILE A 897 -26.57 37.42 -43.98
CA ILE A 897 -25.22 37.72 -44.45
C ILE A 897 -25.30 38.14 -45.92
N ASN A 898 -24.86 39.34 -46.23
CA ASN A 898 -24.74 39.86 -47.60
C ASN A 898 -23.28 39.79 -48.07
N ALA A 899 -23.04 39.18 -49.22
CA ALA A 899 -21.76 39.18 -49.91
C ALA A 899 -21.75 40.34 -50.93
N ILE A 900 -20.93 41.36 -50.70
CA ILE A 900 -20.82 42.56 -51.53
C ILE A 900 -19.50 42.52 -52.30
N ASN A 901 -19.53 42.71 -53.62
CA ASN A 901 -18.33 42.85 -54.43
C ASN A 901 -17.65 44.21 -54.14
N ILE A 902 -16.36 44.17 -53.81
CA ILE A 902 -15.57 45.33 -53.34
C ILE A 902 -15.11 46.28 -54.47
N TYR A 903 -15.37 45.92 -55.73
CA TYR A 903 -15.08 46.76 -56.90
C TYR A 903 -16.29 47.53 -57.42
N ASP A 904 -17.49 46.92 -57.42
CA ASP A 904 -18.71 47.51 -57.99
C ASP A 904 -19.84 47.76 -56.97
N GLY A 905 -19.70 47.24 -55.74
CA GLY A 905 -20.68 47.38 -54.66
C GLY A 905 -21.95 46.55 -54.80
N THR A 906 -22.00 45.63 -55.78
CA THR A 906 -23.16 44.77 -56.00
C THR A 906 -23.27 43.69 -54.93
N ILE A 907 -24.49 43.40 -54.47
CA ILE A 907 -24.75 42.23 -53.63
C ILE A 907 -24.77 41.00 -54.53
N VAL A 908 -23.73 40.18 -54.43
CA VAL A 908 -23.54 38.94 -55.20
C VAL A 908 -24.44 37.82 -54.65
N LYS A 909 -24.59 37.77 -53.32
CA LYS A 909 -25.40 36.76 -52.64
C LYS A 909 -25.91 37.28 -51.29
N THR A 910 -27.09 36.82 -50.89
CA THR A 910 -27.59 36.91 -49.51
C THR A 910 -27.85 35.50 -48.99
N VAL A 911 -27.46 35.25 -47.73
CA VAL A 911 -27.72 34.01 -46.98
C VAL A 911 -28.49 34.38 -45.71
N SER A 912 -29.59 33.68 -45.41
CA SER A 912 -30.49 34.00 -44.29
C SER A 912 -30.48 32.91 -43.23
N ALA A 913 -30.38 33.30 -41.96
CA ALA A 913 -30.59 32.40 -40.83
C ALA A 913 -32.08 32.04 -40.67
N PRO A 914 -32.40 30.89 -40.04
CA PRO A 914 -33.79 30.47 -39.82
C PRO A 914 -34.54 31.34 -38.79
N LEU A 915 -33.83 32.03 -37.90
CA LEU A 915 -34.40 32.89 -36.86
C LEU A 915 -34.47 34.34 -37.38
N THR A 916 -35.64 34.76 -37.88
CA THR A 916 -35.78 36.01 -38.64
C THR A 916 -35.68 37.29 -37.80
N ASP A 917 -35.92 37.20 -36.50
CA ASP A 917 -35.98 38.35 -35.59
C ASP A 917 -34.71 38.46 -34.72
N ILE A 918 -33.65 37.73 -35.07
CA ILE A 918 -32.42 37.61 -34.29
C ILE A 918 -31.21 37.90 -35.18
N ASP A 919 -30.39 38.86 -34.75
CA ASP A 919 -29.22 39.34 -35.49
C ASP A 919 -28.10 38.29 -35.53
N LEU A 920 -27.52 38.09 -36.71
CA LEU A 920 -26.26 37.36 -36.89
C LEU A 920 -25.07 38.23 -36.51
N THR A 921 -24.09 37.66 -35.81
CA THR A 921 -22.88 38.35 -35.34
C THR A 921 -21.66 37.41 -35.38
N ASN A 922 -20.47 37.93 -35.09
CA ASN A 922 -19.23 37.15 -34.94
C ASN A 922 -18.89 36.33 -36.20
N LEU A 923 -18.65 37.03 -37.30
CA LEU A 923 -18.24 36.47 -38.59
C LEU A 923 -16.75 36.10 -38.53
N VAL A 924 -16.46 34.80 -38.56
CA VAL A 924 -15.10 34.27 -38.57
C VAL A 924 -14.91 33.42 -39.83
N ILE A 925 -14.17 33.97 -40.80
CA ILE A 925 -13.88 33.27 -42.05
C ILE A 925 -12.68 32.34 -41.87
N HIS A 926 -12.72 31.18 -42.51
CA HIS A 926 -11.59 30.27 -42.56
C HIS A 926 -10.50 30.82 -43.50
N PRO A 927 -9.20 30.71 -43.18
CA PRO A 927 -8.12 31.30 -43.98
C PRO A 927 -8.04 30.85 -45.44
N ASP A 928 -8.63 29.71 -45.81
CA ASP A 928 -8.72 29.23 -47.20
C ASP A 928 -9.91 29.80 -48.02
N GLY A 929 -10.84 30.53 -47.36
CA GLY A 929 -12.08 31.04 -47.96
C GLY A 929 -13.13 29.98 -48.34
N SER A 930 -13.07 28.78 -47.78
CA SER A 930 -14.06 27.71 -47.99
C SER A 930 -15.33 27.88 -47.15
N LEU A 931 -15.20 28.38 -45.91
CA LEU A 931 -16.31 28.51 -44.96
C LEU A 931 -16.26 29.80 -44.13
N LEU A 932 -17.43 30.19 -43.64
CA LEU A 932 -17.64 31.28 -42.69
C LEU A 932 -18.43 30.75 -41.48
N LEU A 933 -17.84 30.86 -40.28
CA LEU A 933 -18.55 30.67 -39.01
C LEU A 933 -19.30 31.95 -38.65
N VAL A 934 -20.52 31.79 -38.14
CA VAL A 934 -21.41 32.89 -37.71
C VAL A 934 -22.19 32.44 -36.47
N SER A 935 -22.50 33.36 -35.56
CA SER A 935 -23.30 33.08 -34.36
C SER A 935 -24.53 34.00 -34.24
N ASN A 936 -25.48 33.69 -33.36
CA ASN A 936 -26.48 34.66 -32.88
C ASN A 936 -26.73 34.49 -31.38
N LEU A 937 -27.39 35.47 -30.72
CA LEU A 937 -27.85 35.33 -29.33
C LEU A 937 -29.37 35.21 -29.31
N GLU A 938 -29.88 34.04 -28.97
CA GLU A 938 -31.32 33.80 -28.87
C GLU A 938 -31.76 33.82 -27.40
N THR A 939 -32.74 34.67 -27.08
CA THR A 939 -33.50 34.59 -25.83
C THR A 939 -34.80 33.85 -26.10
N TYR A 940 -35.04 32.77 -25.35
CA TYR A 940 -36.22 31.90 -25.50
C TYR A 940 -36.84 31.60 -24.12
N GLN A 941 -38.05 31.04 -24.10
CA GLN A 941 -38.67 30.56 -22.86
C GLN A 941 -38.51 29.05 -22.71
N ASP A 942 -38.07 28.60 -21.53
CA ASP A 942 -38.02 27.18 -21.19
C ASP A 942 -39.41 26.58 -20.89
N ALA A 943 -39.44 25.30 -20.53
CA ALA A 943 -40.67 24.57 -20.22
C ALA A 943 -41.46 25.15 -19.02
N ASP A 944 -40.80 25.89 -18.13
CA ASP A 944 -41.38 26.55 -16.97
C ASP A 944 -41.69 28.05 -17.24
N GLY A 945 -41.47 28.51 -18.47
CA GLY A 945 -41.72 29.88 -18.92
C GLY A 945 -40.70 30.91 -18.43
N GLN A 946 -39.53 30.48 -17.95
CA GLN A 946 -38.43 31.41 -17.62
C GLN A 946 -37.67 31.81 -18.89
N GLU A 947 -37.20 33.05 -18.93
CA GLU A 947 -36.34 33.52 -20.02
C GLU A 947 -34.94 32.91 -19.87
N GLN A 948 -34.54 32.11 -20.86
CA GLN A 948 -33.22 31.55 -21.04
C GLN A 948 -32.53 32.24 -22.22
N SER A 949 -31.21 32.16 -22.30
CA SER A 949 -30.46 32.61 -23.48
C SER A 949 -29.46 31.56 -23.93
N ARG A 950 -29.33 31.36 -25.24
CA ARG A 950 -28.37 30.45 -25.86
C ARG A 950 -27.70 31.08 -27.08
N VAL A 951 -26.56 30.53 -27.45
CA VAL A 951 -25.82 30.94 -28.65
C VAL A 951 -26.01 29.87 -29.72
N ASN A 952 -26.72 30.20 -30.81
CA ASN A 952 -26.77 29.32 -31.97
C ASN A 952 -25.54 29.58 -32.85
N HIS A 953 -24.87 28.52 -33.28
CA HIS A 953 -23.68 28.58 -34.12
C HIS A 953 -23.98 28.00 -35.51
N TYR A 954 -23.47 28.65 -36.56
CA TYR A 954 -23.74 28.31 -37.95
C TYR A 954 -22.45 28.23 -38.76
N LYS A 955 -22.40 27.27 -39.69
CA LYS A 955 -21.44 27.17 -40.78
C LYS A 955 -22.09 27.62 -42.07
N ILE A 956 -21.46 28.54 -42.80
CA ILE A 956 -21.81 28.86 -44.18
C ILE A 956 -20.69 28.33 -45.08
N ASP A 957 -21.01 27.36 -45.93
CA ASP A 957 -20.13 26.92 -47.02
C ASP A 957 -20.13 28.03 -48.09
N LEU A 958 -18.97 28.64 -48.36
CA LEU A 958 -18.84 29.81 -49.25
C LEU A 958 -18.76 29.46 -50.74
N THR A 959 -18.70 28.16 -51.08
CA THR A 959 -18.74 27.69 -52.48
C THR A 959 -20.18 27.53 -52.96
N SER A 960 -21.04 26.99 -52.11
CA SER A 960 -22.47 26.75 -52.35
C SER A 960 -23.38 27.84 -51.78
N PHE A 961 -22.88 28.63 -50.83
CA PHE A 961 -23.64 29.57 -49.98
C PHE A 961 -24.74 28.88 -49.15
N THR A 962 -24.45 27.66 -48.68
CA THR A 962 -25.36 26.86 -47.84
C THR A 962 -25.08 27.12 -46.37
N LEU A 963 -26.11 27.53 -45.61
CA LEU A 963 -26.05 27.71 -44.16
C LEU A 963 -26.54 26.45 -43.43
N THR A 964 -25.73 25.96 -42.50
CA THR A 964 -26.01 24.80 -41.64
C THR A 964 -25.84 25.21 -40.18
N GLN A 965 -26.83 24.92 -39.32
CA GLN A 965 -26.68 25.09 -37.88
C GLN A 965 -25.87 23.93 -37.30
N LEU A 966 -24.91 24.22 -36.41
CA LEU A 966 -24.20 23.19 -35.65
C LEU A 966 -25.13 22.57 -34.59
N PRO A 967 -25.14 21.24 -34.42
CA PRO A 967 -25.94 20.59 -33.38
C PRO A 967 -25.46 21.00 -31.98
N GLU A 968 -26.38 21.39 -31.10
CA GLU A 968 -26.08 21.89 -29.75
C GLU A 968 -25.37 20.81 -28.90
N GLU A 969 -25.66 19.53 -29.15
CA GLU A 969 -25.03 18.38 -28.50
C GLU A 969 -23.59 18.07 -28.97
N GLN A 970 -23.10 18.73 -30.03
CA GLN A 970 -21.74 18.58 -30.54
C GLN A 970 -20.82 19.75 -30.17
N VAL A 971 -21.40 20.91 -29.82
CA VAL A 971 -20.65 22.10 -29.40
C VAL A 971 -20.28 21.95 -27.93
N THR A 972 -18.98 21.84 -27.63
CA THR A 972 -18.48 21.67 -26.25
C THR A 972 -17.65 22.84 -25.73
N ILE A 973 -17.38 23.86 -26.56
CA ILE A 973 -16.86 25.14 -26.06
C ILE A 973 -17.81 25.78 -25.05
N ASN A 974 -17.27 26.64 -24.18
CA ASN A 974 -18.07 27.39 -23.23
C ASN A 974 -19.00 28.36 -23.98
N ASN A 975 -20.31 28.09 -23.94
CA ASN A 975 -21.37 28.87 -24.59
C ASN A 975 -21.42 30.37 -24.21
N SER A 976 -20.63 30.83 -23.22
CA SER A 976 -20.44 32.25 -22.90
C SER A 976 -19.53 32.98 -23.90
N TYR A 977 -18.72 32.26 -24.67
CA TYR A 977 -17.62 32.81 -25.48
C TYR A 977 -17.69 32.33 -26.92
N ARG A 978 -17.68 33.28 -27.86
CA ARG A 978 -17.90 32.99 -29.29
C ARG A 978 -16.59 32.79 -30.04
N PRO A 979 -16.61 32.08 -31.19
CA PRO A 979 -15.52 32.11 -32.15
C PRO A 979 -15.09 33.55 -32.48
N MET A 980 -13.78 33.78 -32.52
CA MET A 980 -13.16 35.09 -32.78
C MET A 980 -12.11 35.01 -33.90
N ALA A 981 -11.43 33.87 -34.04
CA ALA A 981 -10.50 33.60 -35.16
C ALA A 981 -10.53 32.11 -35.56
N ILE A 982 -10.09 31.82 -36.78
CA ILE A 982 -9.59 30.50 -37.17
C ILE A 982 -8.10 30.68 -37.50
N VAL A 983 -7.25 29.86 -36.89
CA VAL A 983 -5.79 29.89 -36.99
C VAL A 983 -5.29 28.55 -37.54
N MET A 984 -4.08 28.50 -38.10
CA MET A 984 -3.53 27.29 -38.71
C MET A 984 -2.40 26.72 -37.84
N ILE A 985 -2.66 25.62 -37.14
CA ILE A 985 -1.69 24.96 -36.24
C ILE A 985 -1.30 23.60 -36.83
N SER A 986 -0.02 23.42 -37.13
CA SER A 986 0.56 22.24 -37.76
C SER A 986 -0.21 21.80 -39.03
N GLY A 987 -0.70 22.77 -39.80
CA GLY A 987 -1.54 22.55 -40.98
C GLY A 987 -3.00 22.16 -40.68
N GLN A 988 -3.54 22.47 -39.49
CA GLN A 988 -4.96 22.24 -39.14
C GLN A 988 -5.64 23.53 -38.70
N ALA A 989 -6.91 23.66 -39.06
CA ALA A 989 -7.74 24.77 -38.64
C ALA A 989 -8.19 24.62 -37.19
N VAL A 990 -7.78 25.55 -36.34
CA VAL A 990 -8.20 25.63 -34.94
C VAL A 990 -9.04 26.90 -34.75
N VAL A 991 -10.23 26.75 -34.19
CA VAL A 991 -11.10 27.87 -33.81
C VAL A 991 -10.60 28.42 -32.47
N VAL A 992 -10.41 29.73 -32.38
CA VAL A 992 -10.07 30.42 -31.13
C VAL A 992 -11.26 31.26 -30.69
N THR A 993 -11.75 31.05 -29.46
CA THR A 993 -12.84 31.84 -28.88
C THR A 993 -12.35 33.14 -28.26
N GLN A 994 -13.31 34.04 -27.96
CA GLN A 994 -13.10 35.25 -27.18
C GLN A 994 -12.28 35.06 -25.89
N ALA A 995 -12.35 33.89 -25.26
CA ALA A 995 -11.73 33.58 -23.97
C ALA A 995 -10.48 32.67 -24.08
N GLN A 996 -9.86 32.58 -25.27
CA GLN A 996 -8.71 31.71 -25.54
C GLN A 996 -8.99 30.23 -25.25
N GLU A 997 -10.23 29.79 -25.48
CA GLU A 997 -10.54 28.38 -25.69
C GLU A 997 -10.26 28.04 -27.15
N PHE A 998 -9.62 26.89 -27.37
CA PHE A 998 -9.23 26.41 -28.69
C PHE A 998 -10.05 25.16 -29.02
N ALA A 999 -10.63 25.12 -30.21
CA ALA A 999 -11.61 24.11 -30.60
C ALA A 999 -11.43 23.66 -32.06
N ASP A 1000 -12.02 22.51 -32.41
CA ASP A 1000 -12.15 22.09 -33.80
C ASP A 1000 -13.18 22.95 -34.55
N LEU A 1001 -13.31 22.74 -35.87
CA LEU A 1001 -14.31 23.45 -36.67
C LEU A 1001 -15.76 23.11 -36.29
N ASN A 1002 -16.04 22.04 -35.54
CA ASN A 1002 -17.39 21.74 -35.01
C ASN A 1002 -17.65 22.41 -33.67
N LEU A 1003 -16.68 23.16 -33.13
CA LEU A 1003 -16.69 23.78 -31.81
C LEU A 1003 -16.65 22.74 -30.67
N THR A 1004 -15.96 21.63 -30.92
CA THR A 1004 -15.49 20.70 -29.89
C THR A 1004 -14.23 21.28 -29.26
N SER A 1005 -14.25 21.57 -27.96
CA SER A 1005 -13.09 22.08 -27.22
C SER A 1005 -11.93 21.08 -27.28
N LEU A 1006 -10.75 21.57 -27.70
CA LEU A 1006 -9.49 20.82 -27.78
C LEU A 1006 -8.55 21.18 -26.62
N TRP A 1007 -8.57 22.45 -26.18
CA TRP A 1007 -7.80 22.93 -25.04
C TRP A 1007 -8.42 24.21 -24.46
N TRP A 1008 -8.53 24.30 -23.14
CA TRP A 1008 -8.95 25.51 -22.43
C TRP A 1008 -8.35 25.56 -21.01
N GLN A 1009 -8.02 26.76 -20.53
CA GLN A 1009 -7.57 27.02 -19.16
C GLN A 1009 -8.42 28.13 -18.54
N SER A 1010 -9.46 27.74 -17.79
CA SER A 1010 -10.52 28.66 -17.35
C SER A 1010 -10.03 29.74 -16.38
N GLU A 1011 -9.03 29.43 -15.55
CA GLU A 1011 -8.54 30.27 -14.45
C GLU A 1011 -7.67 31.43 -14.95
N SER A 1012 -7.13 31.30 -16.18
CA SER A 1012 -6.25 32.27 -16.83
C SER A 1012 -6.85 32.91 -18.08
N ALA A 1013 -8.12 32.62 -18.37
CA ALA A 1013 -8.85 33.16 -19.50
C ALA A 1013 -9.19 34.65 -19.31
N PHE A 1014 -9.18 35.41 -20.40
CA PHE A 1014 -9.64 36.80 -20.43
C PHE A 1014 -10.37 37.08 -21.75
N ILE A 1015 -11.21 38.12 -21.82
CA ILE A 1015 -11.81 38.49 -23.11
C ILE A 1015 -10.78 39.22 -23.97
N SER A 1016 -10.41 38.63 -25.10
CA SER A 1016 -9.68 39.29 -26.17
C SER A 1016 -10.61 39.52 -27.37
N ASN A 1017 -10.50 40.70 -27.98
CA ASN A 1017 -11.08 41.02 -29.28
C ASN A 1017 -10.00 41.18 -30.37
N GLN A 1018 -8.75 40.83 -30.06
CA GLN A 1018 -7.61 40.95 -30.96
C GLN A 1018 -6.84 39.64 -30.95
N PHE A 1019 -6.77 38.99 -32.11
CA PHE A 1019 -6.01 37.77 -32.32
C PHE A 1019 -5.24 37.88 -33.63
N TYR A 1020 -4.08 37.24 -33.70
CA TYR A 1020 -3.32 37.11 -34.94
C TYR A 1020 -2.60 35.75 -35.00
N ASP A 1021 -2.62 35.17 -36.19
CA ASP A 1021 -2.06 33.88 -36.57
C ASP A 1021 -0.65 34.10 -37.14
N ILE A 1022 0.40 33.65 -36.43
CA ILE A 1022 1.79 33.85 -36.87
C ILE A 1022 2.09 32.84 -37.97
N LYS A 1023 2.19 33.30 -39.22
CA LYS A 1023 2.02 32.43 -40.39
C LYS A 1023 3.03 31.29 -40.55
N ASN A 1024 4.26 31.45 -40.06
CA ASN A 1024 5.33 30.46 -40.18
C ASN A 1024 5.59 29.67 -38.89
N THR A 1025 4.76 29.84 -37.86
CA THR A 1025 4.90 29.12 -36.58
C THR A 1025 3.56 28.63 -36.07
N ASP A 1026 3.57 27.63 -35.20
CA ASP A 1026 2.35 27.13 -34.55
C ASP A 1026 1.96 28.05 -33.36
N SER A 1027 1.88 29.36 -33.60
CA SER A 1027 1.75 30.38 -32.54
C SER A 1027 0.64 31.40 -32.80
N VAL A 1028 -0.09 31.75 -31.73
CA VAL A 1028 -1.19 32.73 -31.78
C VAL A 1028 -0.90 33.90 -30.84
N LEU A 1029 -1.01 35.12 -31.36
CA LEU A 1029 -1.02 36.35 -30.56
C LEU A 1029 -2.44 36.67 -30.10
N SER A 1030 -2.56 37.20 -28.88
CA SER A 1030 -3.79 37.85 -28.39
C SER A 1030 -3.47 39.07 -27.52
N PHE A 1031 -4.43 39.98 -27.32
CA PHE A 1031 -4.22 41.15 -26.45
C PHE A 1031 -5.18 41.20 -25.26
N ASN A 1032 -4.61 41.30 -24.06
CA ASN A 1032 -5.34 41.57 -22.83
C ASN A 1032 -5.38 43.08 -22.54
N SER A 1033 -6.55 43.67 -22.78
CA SER A 1033 -6.79 45.10 -22.55
C SER A 1033 -6.85 45.53 -21.08
N LEU A 1034 -7.01 44.59 -20.14
CA LEU A 1034 -7.07 44.90 -18.71
C LEU A 1034 -5.71 45.22 -18.11
N ASN A 1035 -4.63 44.70 -18.69
CA ASN A 1035 -3.26 44.82 -18.16
C ASN A 1035 -2.21 45.27 -19.19
N ASN A 1036 -2.57 45.56 -20.44
CA ASN A 1036 -1.65 45.92 -21.54
C ASN A 1036 -0.65 44.82 -21.93
N THR A 1037 -1.10 43.57 -21.91
CA THR A 1037 -0.23 42.44 -22.25
C THR A 1037 -0.66 41.80 -23.57
N VAL A 1038 0.26 41.74 -24.54
CA VAL A 1038 0.13 40.79 -25.66
C VAL A 1038 0.62 39.43 -25.16
N PHE A 1039 -0.15 38.38 -25.39
CA PHE A 1039 0.24 37.00 -25.11
C PHE A 1039 0.50 36.27 -26.42
N GLN A 1040 1.65 35.63 -26.53
CA GLN A 1040 1.92 34.60 -27.53
C GLN A 1040 1.67 33.23 -26.89
N TYR A 1041 0.84 32.42 -27.54
CA TYR A 1041 0.59 31.02 -27.20
C TYR A 1041 1.27 30.17 -28.26
N ASP A 1042 2.27 29.39 -27.86
CA ASP A 1042 2.91 28.41 -28.74
C ASP A 1042 2.23 27.06 -28.54
N LEU A 1043 1.76 26.44 -29.62
CA LEU A 1043 0.85 25.30 -29.60
C LEU A 1043 1.49 24.08 -30.28
N ASN A 1044 1.23 22.90 -29.74
CA ASN A 1044 1.59 21.62 -30.36
C ASN A 1044 0.30 20.86 -30.72
N TYR A 1045 0.19 20.38 -31.96
CA TYR A 1045 -0.94 19.55 -32.41
C TYR A 1045 -0.50 18.13 -32.76
N ASN A 1046 -1.19 17.11 -32.23
CA ASN A 1046 -1.00 15.70 -32.55
C ASN A 1046 -2.36 15.03 -32.78
N SER A 1047 -2.66 14.61 -34.02
CA SER A 1047 -3.99 14.13 -34.42
C SER A 1047 -4.46 12.82 -33.74
N VAL A 1048 -3.54 12.05 -33.14
CA VAL A 1048 -3.83 10.74 -32.52
C VAL A 1048 -3.68 10.74 -31.00
N ALA A 1049 -3.25 11.85 -30.40
CA ALA A 1049 -3.20 12.00 -28.95
C ALA A 1049 -4.60 12.18 -28.35
N GLU A 1050 -4.81 11.69 -27.12
CA GLU A 1050 -6.06 11.85 -26.37
C GLU A 1050 -6.41 13.33 -26.13
N THR A 1051 -5.39 14.17 -25.97
CA THR A 1051 -5.49 15.64 -25.99
C THR A 1051 -4.79 16.16 -27.25
N PRO A 1052 -5.51 16.39 -28.37
CA PRO A 1052 -4.87 16.67 -29.66
C PRO A 1052 -4.12 18.01 -29.72
N LEU A 1053 -4.51 18.98 -28.91
CA LEU A 1053 -3.87 20.29 -28.82
C LEU A 1053 -3.30 20.49 -27.41
N THR A 1054 -2.05 20.93 -27.33
CA THR A 1054 -1.39 21.26 -26.06
C THR A 1054 -0.65 22.59 -26.16
N LEU A 1055 -0.66 23.36 -25.07
CA LEU A 1055 0.10 24.60 -24.97
C LEU A 1055 1.53 24.29 -24.56
N SER A 1056 2.51 24.56 -25.42
CA SER A 1056 3.93 24.33 -25.13
C SER A 1056 4.56 25.48 -24.37
N ASN A 1057 4.14 26.72 -24.67
CA ASN A 1057 4.63 27.92 -24.00
C ASN A 1057 3.60 29.07 -24.01
N LYS A 1058 3.70 29.98 -23.03
CA LYS A 1058 2.87 31.19 -22.92
C LYS A 1058 3.76 32.38 -22.59
N ILE A 1059 4.09 33.18 -23.59
CA ILE A 1059 4.98 34.34 -23.45
C ILE A 1059 4.14 35.61 -23.31
N SER A 1060 4.40 36.39 -22.26
CA SER A 1060 3.68 37.63 -21.96
C SER A 1060 4.52 38.87 -22.27
N TYR A 1061 4.04 39.72 -23.17
CA TYR A 1061 4.61 41.04 -23.46
C TYR A 1061 3.76 42.16 -22.86
N LEU A 1062 4.10 42.57 -21.63
CA LEU A 1062 3.56 43.77 -21.00
C LEU A 1062 4.21 45.02 -21.62
N ASN A 1063 3.42 45.85 -22.31
CA ASN A 1063 3.88 47.17 -22.76
C ASN A 1063 2.90 48.28 -22.35
N THR A 1064 3.33 49.12 -21.41
CA THR A 1064 2.53 50.26 -20.91
C THR A 1064 2.24 51.32 -21.98
N SER A 1065 3.02 51.37 -23.07
CA SER A 1065 2.76 52.23 -24.24
C SER A 1065 1.41 51.93 -24.93
N PHE A 1066 0.80 50.76 -24.69
CA PHE A 1066 -0.50 50.37 -25.24
C PHE A 1066 -1.71 51.11 -24.63
N ASN A 1067 -1.58 51.73 -23.45
CA ASN A 1067 -2.60 52.59 -22.81
C ASN A 1067 -4.06 52.06 -22.86
N ASN A 1068 -4.23 50.77 -22.59
CA ASN A 1068 -5.46 49.97 -22.55
C ASN A 1068 -6.25 49.89 -23.88
N ASN A 1069 -5.66 50.24 -25.03
CA ASN A 1069 -6.47 50.48 -26.24
C ASN A 1069 -5.75 50.31 -27.59
N ILE A 1070 -4.98 49.23 -27.79
CA ILE A 1070 -4.57 48.86 -29.16
C ILE A 1070 -5.79 48.34 -29.92
N ARG A 1071 -6.01 48.89 -31.11
CA ARG A 1071 -7.23 48.61 -31.90
C ARG A 1071 -7.14 47.37 -32.77
N ASN A 1072 -5.92 46.89 -32.99
CA ASN A 1072 -5.57 45.76 -33.84
C ASN A 1072 -4.08 45.38 -33.64
N ILE A 1073 -3.76 44.12 -33.95
CA ILE A 1073 -2.40 43.56 -33.95
C ILE A 1073 -2.16 42.80 -35.27
N SER A 1074 -0.89 42.74 -35.68
CA SER A 1074 -0.38 41.92 -36.79
C SER A 1074 1.04 41.47 -36.44
N ALA A 1075 1.62 40.55 -37.20
CA ALA A 1075 3.03 40.23 -37.12
C ALA A 1075 3.62 39.96 -38.51
N SER A 1076 4.95 39.98 -38.62
CA SER A 1076 5.63 39.32 -39.73
C SER A 1076 5.32 37.82 -39.75
N ASN A 1077 5.49 37.18 -40.90
CA ASN A 1077 5.20 35.76 -41.09
C ASN A 1077 5.92 34.89 -40.05
N ASP A 1078 7.16 35.23 -39.68
CA ASP A 1078 7.99 34.53 -38.70
C ASP A 1078 7.78 34.97 -37.22
N GLY A 1079 6.90 35.94 -36.96
CA GLY A 1079 6.65 36.47 -35.62
C GLY A 1079 7.76 37.35 -35.04
N THR A 1080 8.90 37.53 -35.73
CA THR A 1080 10.04 38.31 -35.21
C THR A 1080 9.73 39.81 -35.10
N ASN A 1081 8.74 40.30 -35.83
CA ASN A 1081 8.20 41.64 -35.72
C ASN A 1081 6.72 41.58 -35.37
N VAL A 1082 6.35 42.13 -34.21
CA VAL A 1082 4.95 42.31 -33.82
C VAL A 1082 4.57 43.78 -34.00
N TYR A 1083 3.44 43.99 -34.66
CA TYR A 1083 2.89 45.30 -34.96
C TYR A 1083 1.60 45.53 -34.18
N SER A 1084 1.42 46.74 -33.68
CA SER A 1084 0.21 47.12 -32.95
C SER A 1084 -0.35 48.44 -33.45
N ALA A 1085 -1.68 48.55 -33.52
CA ALA A 1085 -2.36 49.83 -33.74
C ALA A 1085 -2.38 50.64 -32.42
N SER A 1086 -1.19 51.06 -31.97
CA SER A 1086 -0.95 51.94 -30.82
C SER A 1086 -0.37 53.28 -31.27
N VAL A 1087 -0.64 54.32 -30.50
CA VAL A 1087 -0.11 55.67 -30.72
C VAL A 1087 1.30 55.89 -30.14
N LEU A 1088 1.82 54.94 -29.36
CA LEU A 1088 3.16 55.04 -28.75
C LEU A 1088 4.10 53.86 -29.06
N SER A 1089 3.58 52.72 -29.52
CA SER A 1089 4.35 51.52 -29.85
C SER A 1089 3.71 50.77 -31.02
N GLU A 1090 4.05 51.18 -32.24
CA GLU A 1090 3.54 50.55 -33.46
C GLU A 1090 4.28 49.27 -33.82
N TRP A 1091 5.54 49.15 -33.41
CA TRP A 1091 6.44 48.06 -33.77
C TRP A 1091 7.24 47.58 -32.56
N SER A 1092 7.37 46.27 -32.43
CA SER A 1092 8.20 45.60 -31.45
C SER A 1092 8.88 44.40 -32.09
N THR A 1093 10.08 44.05 -31.64
CA THR A 1093 10.84 42.89 -32.11
C THR A 1093 10.84 41.78 -31.07
N PHE A 1094 10.78 40.53 -31.51
CA PHE A 1094 10.82 39.33 -30.66
C PHE A 1094 12.00 38.44 -31.05
N ASP A 1095 12.79 37.99 -30.07
CA ASP A 1095 14.00 37.18 -30.29
C ASP A 1095 13.80 35.67 -30.05
N GLY A 1096 12.56 35.22 -29.84
CA GLY A 1096 12.22 33.88 -29.38
C GLY A 1096 12.02 33.77 -27.87
N THR A 1097 12.43 34.78 -27.09
CA THR A 1097 12.26 34.81 -25.62
C THR A 1097 11.76 36.13 -25.06
N VAL A 1098 12.19 37.27 -25.62
CA VAL A 1098 11.93 38.60 -25.10
C VAL A 1098 11.45 39.53 -26.22
N PHE A 1099 10.41 40.31 -25.89
CA PHE A 1099 9.89 41.38 -26.73
C PHE A 1099 10.57 42.72 -26.39
N THR A 1100 10.99 43.45 -27.43
CA THR A 1100 11.60 44.78 -27.32
C THR A 1100 10.78 45.81 -28.09
N ASP A 1101 10.32 46.85 -27.40
CA ASP A 1101 9.59 47.98 -28.01
C ASP A 1101 10.53 48.80 -28.91
N GLN A 1102 10.14 49.04 -30.16
CA GLN A 1102 10.87 49.88 -31.12
C GLN A 1102 10.17 51.25 -31.33
N GLY A 1103 9.03 51.48 -30.67
CA GLY A 1103 8.27 52.71 -30.75
C GLY A 1103 7.38 52.79 -31.99
N VAL A 1104 7.23 54.00 -32.55
CA VAL A 1104 6.34 54.28 -33.69
C VAL A 1104 7.10 54.38 -35.01
N LEU A 1105 6.55 53.83 -36.09
CA LEU A 1105 7.11 53.94 -37.44
C LEU A 1105 6.85 55.34 -38.05
N TYR A 1106 5.82 56.04 -37.56
CA TYR A 1106 5.48 57.40 -38.00
C TYR A 1106 5.27 58.36 -36.83
N ASN A 1107 6.32 59.09 -36.45
CA ASN A 1107 6.32 59.93 -35.24
C ASN A 1107 5.77 61.35 -35.49
N THR A 1108 4.47 61.55 -35.31
CA THR A 1108 3.86 62.89 -35.20
C THR A 1108 2.79 62.93 -34.09
N PRO A 1109 2.75 63.98 -33.24
CA PRO A 1109 1.95 63.98 -32.00
C PRO A 1109 0.43 64.24 -32.19
N VAL A 1110 -0.06 64.26 -33.43
CA VAL A 1110 -1.46 64.52 -33.80
C VAL A 1110 -2.13 63.34 -34.50
N VAL A 1111 -1.45 62.17 -34.52
CA VAL A 1111 -1.85 60.99 -35.26
C VAL A 1111 -2.32 59.86 -34.33
N SER A 1112 -3.41 59.21 -34.70
CA SER A 1112 -3.99 58.04 -34.04
C SER A 1112 -3.89 56.81 -34.94
N SER A 1113 -3.25 55.73 -34.50
CA SER A 1113 -3.17 54.48 -35.28
C SER A 1113 -4.43 53.64 -35.08
N ILE A 1114 -5.00 53.14 -36.19
CA ILE A 1114 -6.35 52.55 -36.22
C ILE A 1114 -6.33 51.07 -36.56
N ARG A 1115 -5.60 50.70 -37.61
CA ARG A 1115 -5.46 49.31 -38.05
C ARG A 1115 -4.08 49.06 -38.64
N VAL A 1116 -3.60 47.85 -38.46
CA VAL A 1116 -2.41 47.32 -39.12
C VAL A 1116 -2.79 46.10 -39.96
N ALA A 1117 -2.01 45.79 -40.98
CA ALA A 1117 -2.10 44.55 -41.74
C ALA A 1117 -0.72 44.21 -42.32
N THR A 1118 -0.45 42.94 -42.56
CA THR A 1118 0.73 42.45 -43.28
C THR A 1118 0.31 41.70 -44.53
N ASP A 1119 1.10 41.76 -45.60
CA ASP A 1119 0.91 40.95 -46.81
C ASP A 1119 1.85 39.74 -46.86
N SER A 1120 1.64 38.84 -47.82
CA SER A 1120 2.45 37.62 -47.98
C SER A 1120 3.96 37.87 -48.13
N SER A 1121 4.38 39.10 -48.44
CA SER A 1121 5.78 39.50 -48.62
C SER A 1121 6.34 40.31 -47.44
N ASP A 1122 5.69 40.24 -46.27
CA ASP A 1122 6.09 40.96 -45.05
C ASP A 1122 6.13 42.50 -45.20
N ASN A 1123 5.38 43.07 -46.15
CA ASN A 1123 5.11 44.51 -46.10
C ASN A 1123 4.01 44.78 -45.08
N VAL A 1124 4.17 45.84 -44.28
CA VAL A 1124 3.22 46.24 -43.26
C VAL A 1124 2.50 47.54 -43.64
N TYR A 1125 1.17 47.52 -43.49
CA TYR A 1125 0.27 48.61 -43.83
C TYR A 1125 -0.30 49.21 -42.55
N PHE A 1126 -0.11 50.51 -42.32
CA PHE A 1126 -0.63 51.22 -41.15
C PHE A 1126 -1.66 52.27 -41.55
N TYR A 1127 -2.90 52.03 -41.16
CA TYR A 1127 -4.00 52.98 -41.31
C TYR A 1127 -4.12 53.85 -40.04
N ARG A 1128 -4.12 55.17 -40.24
CA ARG A 1128 -4.03 56.17 -39.17
C ARG A 1128 -4.96 57.35 -39.44
N PHE A 1129 -5.33 58.08 -38.39
CA PHE A 1129 -6.06 59.35 -38.47
C PHE A 1129 -5.22 60.50 -37.93
N ASP A 1130 -4.98 61.52 -38.74
CA ASP A 1130 -4.35 62.78 -38.36
C ASP A 1130 -5.44 63.85 -38.17
N SER A 1131 -5.48 64.49 -37.01
CA SER A 1131 -6.43 65.58 -36.74
C SER A 1131 -6.30 66.80 -37.68
N ALA A 1132 -5.16 66.98 -38.35
CA ALA A 1132 -4.91 68.06 -39.31
C ALA A 1132 -5.13 67.64 -40.77
N ASN A 1133 -4.91 66.37 -41.11
CA ASN A 1133 -4.87 65.89 -42.50
C ASN A 1133 -5.95 64.84 -42.85
N GLY A 1134 -6.70 64.33 -41.87
CA GLY A 1134 -7.70 63.29 -42.07
C GLY A 1134 -7.14 61.86 -41.97
N PHE A 1135 -7.84 60.90 -42.58
CA PHE A 1135 -7.39 59.51 -42.59
C PHE A 1135 -6.25 59.30 -43.59
N SER A 1136 -5.30 58.44 -43.25
CA SER A 1136 -4.16 58.12 -44.12
C SER A 1136 -3.69 56.68 -43.96
N LEU A 1137 -3.07 56.16 -45.01
CA LEU A 1137 -2.51 54.83 -45.08
C LEU A 1137 -1.04 54.91 -45.51
N ALA A 1138 -0.17 54.12 -44.89
CA ALA A 1138 1.22 53.97 -45.31
C ALA A 1138 1.59 52.49 -45.44
N LYS A 1139 2.38 52.17 -46.47
CA LYS A 1139 3.01 50.85 -46.68
C LYS A 1139 4.49 50.94 -46.35
N PHE A 1140 5.00 50.01 -45.56
CA PHE A 1140 6.42 49.85 -45.25
C PHE A 1140 6.88 48.47 -45.69
N ASN A 1141 8.12 48.33 -46.17
CA ASN A 1141 8.69 47.01 -46.44
C ASN A 1141 9.10 46.27 -45.15
N SER A 1142 9.50 45.01 -45.26
CA SER A 1142 9.99 44.19 -44.14
C SER A 1142 11.19 44.80 -43.39
N ALA A 1143 12.00 45.63 -44.05
CA ALA A 1143 13.06 46.43 -43.45
C ALA A 1143 12.58 47.73 -42.76
N GLN A 1144 11.27 47.88 -42.55
CA GLN A 1144 10.59 49.01 -41.92
C GLN A 1144 10.77 50.36 -42.64
N GLN A 1145 11.06 50.33 -43.95
CA GLN A 1145 11.21 51.53 -44.78
C GLN A 1145 9.89 51.87 -45.47
N SER A 1146 9.45 53.12 -45.33
CA SER A 1146 8.23 53.63 -46.00
C SER A 1146 8.37 53.54 -47.52
N LEU A 1147 7.43 52.85 -48.17
CA LEU A 1147 7.30 52.77 -49.63
C LEU A 1147 6.41 53.89 -50.16
N TRP A 1148 5.22 54.06 -49.58
CA TRP A 1148 4.29 55.14 -49.91
C TRP A 1148 3.41 55.55 -48.72
N HIS A 1149 2.83 56.75 -48.82
CA HIS A 1149 1.84 57.32 -47.88
C HIS A 1149 0.75 58.06 -48.67
N VAL A 1150 -0.52 57.82 -48.34
CA VAL A 1150 -1.69 58.38 -49.03
C VAL A 1150 -2.68 58.91 -47.99
N ILE A 1151 -3.32 60.05 -48.28
CA ILE A 1151 -4.40 60.64 -47.49
C ILE A 1151 -5.73 60.37 -48.21
N HIS A 1152 -6.72 59.89 -47.46
CA HIS A 1152 -8.05 59.55 -47.97
C HIS A 1152 -9.08 60.64 -47.63
N THR A 1153 -10.03 60.88 -48.55
CA THR A 1153 -11.05 61.92 -48.36
C THR A 1153 -12.24 61.42 -47.53
N THR A 1154 -12.45 60.10 -47.51
CA THR A 1154 -13.39 59.38 -46.65
C THR A 1154 -12.61 58.42 -45.72
N GLY A 1155 -13.26 57.89 -44.68
CA GLY A 1155 -12.60 57.00 -43.72
C GLY A 1155 -13.38 56.79 -42.41
N SER A 1156 -12.97 55.80 -41.61
CA SER A 1156 -13.61 55.41 -40.35
C SER A 1156 -12.62 54.80 -39.35
N ILE A 1157 -13.09 54.45 -38.16
CA ILE A 1157 -12.32 53.60 -37.22
C ILE A 1157 -12.57 52.10 -37.47
N ASP A 1158 -13.67 51.75 -38.14
CA ASP A 1158 -14.04 50.39 -38.53
C ASP A 1158 -13.65 50.20 -39.99
N THR A 1159 -12.45 49.66 -40.19
CA THR A 1159 -11.76 49.60 -41.47
C THR A 1159 -11.14 48.22 -41.67
N LEU A 1160 -11.13 47.72 -42.90
CA LEU A 1160 -10.43 46.52 -43.37
C LEU A 1160 -9.41 46.91 -44.44
N ILE A 1161 -8.30 46.18 -44.51
CA ILE A 1161 -7.26 46.35 -45.54
C ILE A 1161 -7.15 45.01 -46.26
N SER A 1162 -7.28 45.02 -47.58
CA SER A 1162 -6.96 43.89 -48.46
C SER A 1162 -5.82 44.31 -49.38
N PRO A 1163 -4.57 43.93 -49.06
CA PRO A 1163 -3.42 44.18 -49.93
C PRO A 1163 -3.62 43.54 -51.31
N ASP A 1164 -4.08 42.30 -51.34
CA ASP A 1164 -4.20 41.46 -52.54
C ASP A 1164 -5.20 42.00 -53.58
N TYR A 1165 -6.35 42.52 -53.11
CA TYR A 1165 -7.31 43.22 -53.96
C TYR A 1165 -7.04 44.73 -54.08
N GLN A 1166 -5.97 45.22 -53.44
CA GLN A 1166 -5.58 46.63 -53.40
C GLN A 1166 -6.75 47.53 -52.98
N ARG A 1167 -7.39 47.15 -51.87
CA ARG A 1167 -8.59 47.78 -51.31
C ARG A 1167 -8.41 48.16 -49.85
N LEU A 1168 -8.73 49.40 -49.53
CA LEU A 1168 -9.03 49.88 -48.19
C LEU A 1168 -10.55 50.03 -48.08
N ILE A 1169 -11.16 49.42 -47.06
CA ILE A 1169 -12.62 49.40 -46.89
C ILE A 1169 -12.96 50.05 -45.55
N SER A 1170 -13.80 51.07 -45.52
CA SER A 1170 -14.18 51.76 -44.28
C SER A 1170 -15.70 51.85 -44.10
N TYR A 1171 -16.22 51.38 -42.96
CA TYR A 1171 -17.62 51.48 -42.60
C TYR A 1171 -17.84 52.62 -41.60
N SER A 1172 -18.66 53.61 -41.96
CA SER A 1172 -19.06 54.72 -41.08
C SER A 1172 -20.46 54.46 -40.52
N SER A 1173 -20.51 54.00 -39.27
CA SER A 1173 -21.76 53.76 -38.53
C SER A 1173 -22.56 55.04 -38.23
N SER A 1174 -21.92 56.22 -38.25
CA SER A 1174 -22.64 57.50 -38.10
C SER A 1174 -23.42 57.90 -39.35
N ASN A 1175 -22.99 57.43 -40.52
CA ASN A 1175 -23.54 57.80 -41.82
C ASN A 1175 -24.25 56.63 -42.52
N ASN A 1176 -24.13 55.39 -41.99
CA ASN A 1176 -24.51 54.14 -42.64
C ASN A 1176 -23.89 53.98 -44.05
N THR A 1177 -22.63 54.43 -44.20
CA THR A 1177 -21.91 54.39 -45.48
C THR A 1177 -20.72 53.45 -45.43
N LEU A 1178 -20.51 52.72 -46.51
CA LEU A 1178 -19.35 51.87 -46.74
C LEU A 1178 -18.53 52.46 -47.90
N SER A 1179 -17.29 52.88 -47.64
CA SER A 1179 -16.35 53.32 -48.68
C SER A 1179 -15.35 52.23 -49.04
N PHE A 1180 -14.98 52.19 -50.31
CA PHE A 1180 -13.93 51.35 -50.88
C PHE A 1180 -12.95 52.26 -51.61
N ASP A 1181 -11.76 52.39 -51.03
CA ASP A 1181 -10.65 53.18 -51.53
C ASP A 1181 -9.62 52.26 -52.22
N THR A 1182 -9.00 52.75 -53.30
CA THR A 1182 -7.96 52.03 -54.03
C THR A 1182 -6.58 52.22 -53.38
N LEU A 1183 -5.84 51.13 -53.19
CA LEU A 1183 -4.43 51.18 -52.78
C LEU A 1183 -3.51 51.42 -53.98
N PRO A 1184 -2.43 52.22 -53.85
CA PRO A 1184 -1.34 52.21 -54.82
C PRO A 1184 -0.64 50.85 -54.87
N ASP A 1185 -0.07 50.50 -56.04
CA ASP A 1185 0.95 49.44 -56.19
C ASP A 1185 2.14 49.69 -55.20
#